data_AF-A0A3D5N953-F1
#
_entry.id   AF-A0A3D5N953-F1
#
_cell.length_a   1.000
_cell.length_b   1.000
_cell.length_c   1.000
_cell.angle_alpha   90.00
_cell.angle_beta   90.00
_cell.angle_gamma   90.00
#
_symmetry.space_group_name_H-M   'P 1'
#
loop_
_entity.id
_entity.type
_entity.pdbx_description
1 polymer ?
#
loop_
_entity_poly.entity_id
_entity_poly.type
_entity_poly.pdbx_seq_one_letter_code
_entity_poly.pdbx_strand_id
1 'polypeptide(L)'
;MQAVDLETVLDKEYFDLIVVVPLEEEMAAAKEIFGVDLEYDDATKYIFSCSLNGLNLLFVQQEEMGKTAASRAVSETFRKFNAPVVACVGIAGGLSRDLNLCDVCYSGTVIDVYDNAKASDQIDGTMQIDFSPKQYRTKNTLTASINFSRQRDEHKELYLGWEGECVARMQDLLPGGLPDIRAERSDLMKPISMNGSIACSVVSKSKDLNERLKRLDRKILAIETESGGVFEEAERLGVLALAIRGVSDYADDKKEELEKNTGGAVRKLAALNAMSFLRLQVFNPSFKSFLAKNKQIETAVNDNQSNCDHPDDATTALLQVLAEEVHCKLRELSPDFRIQLTGYRLPTPRIKSWRSDVRISDVKPRESVEIRDALVDNSKLLISVPRTYPDDSLAWVIADDLISADIGNSAVIPIVVDGRSIRPPRLGLFQVSCVESTSFEAIDESQIVFIVQDFEMNSKSRINFLSQQMEKYPEAKYIFLTKQGASTLQEGDFSSSHGIEIFELCKISFFEMAHFIQRKFEMGGQESEVIAKRLFDTFQRFNLSAHPTYLAGIPKETLFTILQANRRGELIQMAVDGFLSFLVADDKQDVTLSRTTRSLFLRSLVREIKVNGRSFDNSGLMEFTTNYAKEFGYDIDPWSFIEKFIDKGVLHFEGGNICFSIPFVEAHLLAVELSSQPELARKYFNLHSDDFDIYTFDLYCELGVPPEIIESVSNELIVQCEELKLLEGEEHILLSGKVRPEILKHPRRLKTVQENLGKMAENLYNSTGDAKGKQSVIDLSSTVREMAFQRRVELNLDEELDVSPMFDVVGYALHVWIVSVVLLGSGAERVRADQKTKIVKDSLRLLSLIIHHWTSAVSAFDFPSMKERVVDHEAYESMRELIIESGIASDEVEAKKFLFNLIDVVEISQLSEPFRRTVSMLCEQAGQSVLASTIESSEAGDFLSEILRCIWLADLSHSKGKSPLQDALTKVPREPFIATILAQHFLDRVYWSHWKKEQKLLMLDAAESVVKKINQSFDKSKLKRVIERDGPKSSAEIYD
;
A
#
# COMPACT_ATOMS: atom_id res chain seq x y z
N MET A 1 -13.70 52.00 -0.97
CA MET A 1 -13.04 53.08 -0.20
C MET A 1 -13.32 52.80 1.27
N GLN A 2 -12.27 52.92 2.11
CA GLN A 2 -12.12 52.44 3.51
C GLN A 2 -11.84 50.93 3.59
N ALA A 3 -10.58 50.48 3.40
CA ALA A 3 -9.39 50.47 4.30
C ALA A 3 -9.27 49.04 4.85
N VAL A 4 -8.47 48.15 4.25
CA VAL A 4 -7.03 47.93 4.52
C VAL A 4 -6.74 48.01 6.02
N ASP A 5 -6.92 46.89 6.73
CA ASP A 5 -6.08 46.57 7.88
C ASP A 5 -4.97 45.65 7.39
N LEU A 6 -3.88 46.29 7.02
CA LEU A 6 -2.54 45.76 7.18
C LEU A 6 -2.32 45.64 8.69
N GLU A 7 -2.55 44.47 9.28
CA GLU A 7 -1.81 44.13 10.50
C GLU A 7 -0.35 43.96 10.08
N THR A 8 0.40 45.06 10.24
CA THR A 8 1.80 45.04 10.62
C THR A 8 2.13 43.75 11.36
N VAL A 9 3.18 43.04 10.91
CA VAL A 9 3.92 42.11 11.77
C VAL A 9 4.38 42.94 12.97
N LEU A 10 3.54 43.00 14.00
CA LEU A 10 3.91 43.51 15.30
C LEU A 10 4.94 42.51 15.81
N ASP A 11 6.15 42.99 16.14
CA ASP A 11 7.12 42.21 16.92
C ASP A 11 6.39 41.72 18.17
N LYS A 12 6.00 40.44 18.17
CA LYS A 12 5.35 39.81 19.31
C LYS A 12 6.37 39.78 20.44
N GLU A 13 5.93 40.18 21.62
CA GLU A 13 6.79 40.15 22.79
C GLU A 13 7.17 38.69 23.11
N TYR A 14 8.46 38.46 23.31
CA TYR A 14 9.03 37.13 23.46
C TYR A 14 9.19 36.74 24.94
N PHE A 15 8.78 35.51 25.26
CA PHE A 15 8.97 34.87 26.55
C PHE A 15 9.74 33.57 26.40
N ASP A 16 10.56 33.21 27.40
CA ASP A 16 11.31 31.95 27.37
C ASP A 16 10.40 30.74 27.68
N LEU A 17 9.26 30.97 28.35
CA LEU A 17 8.24 29.96 28.63
C LEU A 17 6.86 30.61 28.82
N ILE A 18 5.85 30.10 28.13
CA ILE A 18 4.45 30.42 28.40
C ILE A 18 3.83 29.30 29.25
N VAL A 19 3.08 29.66 30.29
CA VAL A 19 2.45 28.73 31.23
C VAL A 19 0.94 28.94 31.20
N VAL A 20 0.20 27.93 30.74
CA VAL A 20 -1.26 27.90 30.80
C VAL A 20 -1.67 27.30 32.13
N VAL A 21 -2.47 28.05 32.89
CA VAL A 21 -2.93 27.70 34.23
C VAL A 21 -4.45 27.54 34.22
N PRO A 22 -4.99 26.34 34.49
CA PRO A 22 -6.41 26.05 34.33
C PRO A 22 -7.36 26.79 35.28
N LEU A 23 -7.03 26.86 36.57
CA LEU A 23 -7.91 27.34 37.63
C LEU A 23 -7.35 28.56 38.36
N GLU A 24 -8.25 29.37 38.93
CA GLU A 24 -7.89 30.54 39.75
C GLU A 24 -7.02 30.17 40.97
N GLU A 25 -7.33 29.05 41.63
CA GLU A 25 -6.55 28.54 42.78
C GLU A 25 -5.13 28.13 42.37
N GLU A 26 -4.96 27.57 41.16
CA GLU A 26 -3.66 27.22 40.60
C GLU A 26 -2.89 28.47 40.17
N MET A 27 -3.60 29.49 39.68
CA MET A 27 -3.03 30.80 39.37
C MET A 27 -2.59 31.54 40.63
N ALA A 28 -3.34 31.44 41.73
CA ALA A 28 -2.92 31.96 43.03
C ALA A 28 -1.65 31.28 43.54
N ALA A 29 -1.53 29.96 43.35
CA ALA A 29 -0.30 29.22 43.65
C ALA A 29 0.89 29.67 42.77
N ALA A 30 0.66 29.98 41.49
CA ALA A 30 1.70 30.52 40.62
C ALA A 30 2.23 31.87 41.15
N LYS A 31 1.33 32.79 41.54
CA LYS A 31 1.70 34.08 42.13
C LYS A 31 2.49 33.92 43.42
N GLU A 32 2.08 32.99 44.28
CA GLU A 32 2.76 32.71 45.55
C GLU A 32 4.20 32.20 45.33
N ILE A 33 4.42 31.36 44.32
CA ILE A 33 5.71 30.73 44.06
C ILE A 33 6.67 31.60 43.24
N PHE A 34 6.17 32.33 42.24
CA PHE A 34 6.99 33.08 41.29
C PHE A 34 7.04 34.58 41.56
N GLY A 35 6.06 35.14 42.27
CA GLY A 35 5.86 36.59 42.35
C GLY A 35 5.32 37.17 41.03
N VAL A 36 5.00 38.47 41.04
CA VAL A 36 4.40 39.18 39.91
C VAL A 36 5.23 40.43 39.62
N ASP A 37 5.77 40.53 38.41
CA ASP A 37 6.49 41.74 37.97
C ASP A 37 5.54 42.69 37.21
N LEU A 38 4.70 42.12 36.35
CA LEU A 38 3.66 42.81 35.58
C LEU A 38 2.40 41.94 35.58
N GLU A 39 1.25 42.57 35.80
CA GLU A 39 -0.07 41.95 35.65
C GLU A 39 -0.98 42.86 34.86
N TYR A 40 -1.79 42.27 33.99
CA TYR A 40 -2.86 42.97 33.29
C TYR A 40 -3.94 41.96 32.88
N ASP A 41 -5.14 42.50 32.67
CA ASP A 41 -6.26 41.75 32.14
C ASP A 41 -6.35 41.98 30.64
N ASP A 42 -6.41 40.90 29.86
CA ASP A 42 -6.94 40.93 28.51
C ASP A 42 -8.47 40.83 28.57
N ALA A 43 -9.18 41.13 27.47
CA ALA A 43 -10.65 41.20 27.45
C ALA A 43 -11.36 39.96 28.02
N THR A 44 -10.69 38.80 28.06
CA THR A 44 -11.22 37.54 28.59
C THR A 44 -10.27 36.78 29.53
N LYS A 45 -9.05 37.28 29.83
CA LYS A 45 -8.02 36.49 30.52
C LYS A 45 -7.21 37.30 31.51
N TYR A 46 -6.89 36.67 32.64
CA TYR A 46 -5.91 37.17 33.58
C TYR A 46 -4.50 36.71 33.17
N ILE A 47 -3.57 37.65 33.04
CA ILE A 47 -2.18 37.38 32.61
C ILE A 47 -1.21 38.07 33.58
N PHE A 48 -0.15 37.36 33.96
CA PHE A 48 0.99 37.98 34.62
C PHE A 48 2.31 37.47 34.08
N SER A 49 3.36 38.27 34.17
CA SER A 49 4.72 37.86 33.83
C SER A 49 5.68 38.01 35.00
N CYS A 50 6.73 37.19 34.99
CA CYS A 50 7.85 37.33 35.91
C CYS A 50 9.18 37.02 35.22
N SER A 51 10.24 37.71 35.61
CA SER A 51 11.62 37.41 35.23
C SER A 51 12.33 36.72 36.38
N LEU A 52 12.59 35.42 36.25
CA LEU A 52 13.24 34.62 37.28
C LEU A 52 14.48 33.92 36.72
N ASN A 53 15.62 34.09 37.41
CA ASN A 53 16.89 33.47 37.04
C ASN A 53 17.31 33.78 35.58
N GLY A 54 16.99 34.97 35.07
CA GLY A 54 17.30 35.37 33.68
C GLY A 54 16.42 34.70 32.61
N LEU A 55 15.29 34.10 32.99
CA LEU A 55 14.23 33.67 32.08
C LEU A 55 12.99 34.54 32.30
N ASN A 56 12.34 34.93 31.21
CA ASN A 56 11.05 35.63 31.21
C ASN A 56 9.92 34.62 31.03
N LEU A 57 9.00 34.57 31.99
CA LEU A 57 7.86 33.66 31.98
C LEU A 57 6.56 34.44 31.88
N LEU A 58 5.60 33.92 31.13
CA LEU A 58 4.24 34.45 31.02
C LEU A 58 3.25 33.41 31.54
N PHE A 59 2.42 33.77 32.51
CA PHE A 59 1.37 32.93 33.05
C PHE A 59 0.01 33.43 32.56
N VAL A 60 -0.77 32.53 31.99
CA VAL A 60 -2.09 32.83 31.40
C VAL A 60 -3.14 31.95 32.04
N GLN A 61 -4.16 32.56 32.63
CA GLN A 61 -5.32 31.84 33.12
C GLN A 61 -6.29 31.57 31.95
N GLN A 62 -6.75 30.33 31.80
CA GLN A 62 -7.80 30.03 30.83
C GLN A 62 -9.19 30.47 31.36
N GLU A 63 -10.15 30.66 30.44
CA GLU A 63 -11.48 31.20 30.74
C GLU A 63 -12.36 30.23 31.56
N GLU A 64 -12.34 28.95 31.20
CA GLU A 64 -13.17 27.89 31.80
C GLU A 64 -12.38 26.57 31.89
N MET A 65 -12.87 25.58 32.63
CA MET A 65 -12.26 24.25 32.68
C MET A 65 -12.42 23.48 31.36
N GLY A 66 -11.44 22.64 31.04
CA GLY A 66 -11.54 21.68 29.95
C GLY A 66 -10.76 22.00 28.67
N LYS A 67 -10.69 20.98 27.80
CA LYS A 67 -9.84 20.91 26.61
C LYS A 67 -9.98 22.13 25.69
N THR A 68 -11.21 22.51 25.36
CA THR A 68 -11.48 23.60 24.40
C THR A 68 -11.02 24.96 24.93
N ALA A 69 -11.24 25.24 26.21
CA ALA A 69 -10.79 26.47 26.84
C ALA A 69 -9.25 26.55 26.88
N ALA A 70 -8.59 25.43 27.17
CA ALA A 70 -7.14 25.34 27.15
C ALA A 70 -6.53 25.56 25.75
N SER A 71 -7.12 24.96 24.70
CA SER A 71 -6.72 25.19 23.31
C SER A 71 -6.88 26.66 22.91
N ARG A 72 -8.02 27.30 23.24
CA ARG A 72 -8.24 28.74 23.00
C ARG A 72 -7.25 29.60 23.80
N ALA A 73 -6.92 29.22 25.02
CA ALA A 73 -5.92 29.90 25.85
C ALA A 73 -4.58 29.97 25.13
N VAL A 74 -4.07 28.83 24.63
CA VAL A 74 -2.84 28.77 23.85
C VAL A 74 -2.97 29.59 22.57
N SER A 75 -4.01 29.36 21.77
CA SER A 75 -4.16 29.98 20.45
C SER A 75 -4.12 31.52 20.51
N GLU A 76 -4.86 32.13 21.43
CA GLU A 76 -4.92 33.58 21.56
C GLU A 76 -3.67 34.17 22.20
N THR A 77 -3.03 33.43 23.12
CA THR A 77 -1.75 33.87 23.72
C THR A 77 -0.67 33.95 22.64
N PHE A 78 -0.57 32.92 21.80
CA PHE A 78 0.41 32.87 20.71
C PHE A 78 0.08 33.79 19.52
N ARG A 79 -1.11 34.42 19.50
CA ARG A 79 -1.36 35.56 18.60
C ARG A 79 -0.65 36.83 19.04
N LYS A 80 -0.39 36.99 20.35
CA LYS A 80 0.18 38.21 20.94
C LYS A 80 1.65 38.05 21.37
N PHE A 81 2.03 36.84 21.78
CA PHE A 81 3.33 36.53 22.36
C PHE A 81 3.99 35.37 21.63
N ASN A 82 5.32 35.28 21.72
CA ASN A 82 6.10 34.14 21.22
C ASN A 82 6.82 33.44 22.37
N ALA A 83 6.94 32.11 22.28
CA ALA A 83 7.76 31.31 23.18
C ALA A 83 8.06 29.93 22.57
N PRO A 84 9.22 29.33 22.87
CA PRO A 84 9.64 28.05 22.31
C PRO A 84 8.92 26.87 22.99
N VAL A 85 8.36 27.10 24.18
CA VAL A 85 7.68 26.09 24.99
C VAL A 85 6.42 26.68 25.61
N VAL A 86 5.35 25.89 25.59
CA VAL A 86 4.14 26.09 26.38
C VAL A 86 3.98 24.99 27.41
N ALA A 87 3.79 25.35 28.68
CA ALA A 87 3.57 24.40 29.77
C ALA A 87 2.13 24.50 30.29
N CYS A 88 1.44 23.37 30.37
CA CYS A 88 0.15 23.26 31.06
C CYS A 88 0.42 22.84 32.50
N VAL A 89 0.20 23.74 33.48
CA VAL A 89 0.55 23.47 34.88
C VAL A 89 -0.68 23.61 35.77
N GLY A 90 -0.95 22.57 36.55
CA GLY A 90 -2.10 22.53 37.44
C GLY A 90 -2.16 21.25 38.28
N ILE A 91 -3.35 20.82 38.64
CA ILE A 91 -3.63 19.62 39.43
C ILE A 91 -4.21 18.50 38.56
N ALA A 92 -4.13 17.27 39.05
CA ALA A 92 -4.72 16.08 38.45
C ALA A 92 -5.18 15.07 39.51
N GLY A 93 -5.98 14.10 39.09
CA GLY A 93 -6.29 12.91 39.88
C GLY A 93 -5.26 11.80 39.62
N GLY A 94 -4.71 11.20 40.66
CA GLY A 94 -3.73 10.12 40.57
C GLY A 94 -4.39 8.78 40.22
N LEU A 95 -4.02 8.20 39.08
CA LEU A 95 -4.49 6.88 38.64
C LEU A 95 -3.49 5.78 39.01
N SER A 96 -2.19 6.04 38.96
CA SER A 96 -1.17 5.05 39.33
C SER A 96 -1.13 4.79 40.84
N ARG A 97 -0.70 3.59 41.24
CA ARG A 97 -0.34 3.29 42.63
C ARG A 97 1.03 3.85 43.03
N ASP A 98 1.81 4.26 42.04
CA ASP A 98 3.15 4.82 42.24
C ASP A 98 3.13 6.33 42.54
N LEU A 99 1.94 6.94 42.59
CA LEU A 99 1.72 8.35 42.95
C LEU A 99 0.85 8.47 44.19
N ASN A 100 1.29 9.32 45.12
CA ASN A 100 0.56 9.70 46.32
C ASN A 100 0.02 11.14 46.20
N LEU A 101 -0.84 11.55 47.13
CA LEU A 101 -1.28 12.95 47.23
C LEU A 101 -0.09 13.90 47.34
N CYS A 102 -0.19 15.03 46.66
CA CYS A 102 0.82 16.08 46.57
C CYS A 102 2.11 15.71 45.81
N ASP A 103 2.24 14.50 45.26
CA ASP A 103 3.29 14.19 44.27
C ASP A 103 3.08 14.99 42.99
N VAL A 104 4.15 15.15 42.21
CA VAL A 104 4.12 15.82 40.91
C VAL A 104 4.35 14.80 39.80
N CYS A 105 3.52 14.81 38.78
CA CYS A 105 3.76 14.07 37.55
C CYS A 105 3.91 15.03 36.37
N TYR A 106 4.66 14.63 35.36
CA TYR A 106 4.81 15.43 34.14
C TYR A 106 4.84 14.54 32.91
N SER A 107 4.36 15.08 31.79
CA SER A 107 4.11 14.29 30.59
C SER A 107 5.40 13.86 29.91
N GLY A 108 5.53 12.56 29.65
CA GLY A 108 6.24 12.04 28.47
C GLY A 108 5.28 11.85 27.30
N THR A 109 4.01 11.54 27.59
CA THR A 109 2.93 11.44 26.63
C THR A 109 1.64 11.94 27.27
N VAL A 110 0.81 12.62 26.49
CA VAL A 110 -0.57 12.97 26.83
C VAL A 110 -1.48 12.09 25.99
N ILE A 111 -2.43 11.41 26.62
CA ILE A 111 -3.40 10.52 25.98
C ILE A 111 -4.76 11.19 26.07
N ASP A 112 -5.19 11.80 24.98
CA ASP A 112 -6.48 12.46 24.87
C ASP A 112 -7.54 11.48 24.39
N VAL A 113 -8.63 11.35 25.15
CA VAL A 113 -9.74 10.42 24.87
C VAL A 113 -11.07 11.13 24.64
N TYR A 114 -11.08 12.47 24.52
CA TYR A 114 -12.30 13.23 24.26
C TYR A 114 -12.87 12.98 22.87
N ASP A 115 -12.01 12.77 21.88
CA ASP A 115 -12.41 12.65 20.49
C ASP A 115 -12.68 11.18 20.12
N ASN A 116 -13.70 10.92 19.29
CA ASN A 116 -14.03 9.61 18.72
C ASN A 116 -14.34 8.49 19.75
N ALA A 117 -14.75 8.82 20.97
CA ALA A 117 -15.23 7.85 21.95
C ALA A 117 -16.62 7.31 21.56
N LYS A 118 -16.81 5.99 21.69
CA LYS A 118 -18.08 5.31 21.37
C LYS A 118 -18.71 4.78 22.64
N ALA A 119 -19.92 5.24 22.95
CA ALA A 119 -20.78 4.62 23.96
C ALA A 119 -21.65 3.53 23.30
N SER A 120 -21.78 2.38 23.96
CA SER A 120 -22.60 1.24 23.53
C SER A 120 -23.21 0.57 24.75
N ASP A 121 -24.43 0.04 24.62
CA ASP A 121 -25.07 -0.70 25.72
C ASP A 121 -24.74 -2.19 25.60
N GLN A 122 -24.29 -2.79 26.70
CA GLN A 122 -24.16 -4.24 26.79
C GLN A 122 -25.54 -4.91 27.01
N ILE A 123 -25.60 -6.22 26.78
CA ILE A 123 -26.82 -7.04 26.87
C ILE A 123 -27.46 -6.99 28.27
N ASP A 124 -26.66 -6.71 29.31
CA ASP A 124 -27.12 -6.54 30.69
C ASP A 124 -27.60 -5.12 31.02
N GLY A 125 -27.62 -4.21 30.04
CA GLY A 125 -28.00 -2.82 30.20
C GLY A 125 -26.89 -1.92 30.76
N THR A 126 -25.65 -2.43 30.90
CA THR A 126 -24.51 -1.60 31.31
C THR A 126 -23.93 -0.82 30.12
N MET A 127 -23.74 0.49 30.30
CA MET A 127 -23.13 1.34 29.27
C MET A 127 -21.61 1.10 29.23
N GLN A 128 -21.12 0.72 28.06
CA GLN A 128 -19.71 0.55 27.72
C GLN A 128 -19.21 1.73 26.86
N ILE A 129 -18.11 2.35 27.30
CA ILE A 129 -17.38 3.35 26.52
C ILE A 129 -16.09 2.71 25.98
N ASP A 130 -15.91 2.78 24.67
CA ASP A 130 -14.68 2.44 23.96
C ASP A 130 -14.00 3.72 23.46
N PHE A 131 -12.70 3.87 23.74
CA PHE A 131 -11.95 5.06 23.39
C PHE A 131 -11.15 4.87 22.10
N SER A 132 -11.00 5.94 21.32
CA SER A 132 -10.05 6.02 20.21
C SER A 132 -9.04 7.15 20.51
N PRO A 133 -8.03 6.88 21.36
CA PRO A 133 -7.20 7.95 21.92
C PRO A 133 -6.29 8.61 20.87
N LYS A 134 -6.16 9.93 20.94
CA LYS A 134 -5.08 10.69 20.28
C LYS A 134 -3.92 10.86 21.27
N GLN A 135 -2.70 10.56 20.84
CA GLN A 135 -1.53 10.62 21.71
C GLN A 135 -0.60 11.75 21.27
N TYR A 136 -0.27 12.63 22.20
CA TYR A 136 0.71 13.71 22.00
C TYR A 136 1.97 13.42 22.81
N ARG A 137 3.15 13.59 22.22
CA ARG A 137 4.43 13.30 22.91
C ARG A 137 5.13 14.59 23.31
N THR A 138 5.58 14.66 24.56
CA THR A 138 6.53 15.68 24.98
C THR A 138 7.87 15.38 24.29
N LYS A 139 8.52 16.38 23.69
CA LYS A 139 9.82 16.20 23.02
C LYS A 139 10.82 15.52 23.96
N ASN A 140 11.50 14.48 23.48
CA ASN A 140 12.39 13.66 24.31
C ASN A 140 13.51 14.48 24.97
N THR A 141 14.06 15.48 24.27
CA THR A 141 15.10 16.37 24.80
C THR A 141 14.58 17.30 25.90
N LEU A 142 13.32 17.75 25.80
CA LEU A 142 12.63 18.50 26.87
C LEU A 142 12.44 17.61 28.10
N THR A 143 11.92 16.39 27.91
CA THR A 143 11.74 15.40 28.99
C THR A 143 13.08 15.02 29.66
N ALA A 144 14.14 14.80 28.86
CA ALA A 144 15.47 14.48 29.36
C ALA A 144 16.05 15.64 30.20
N SER A 145 15.86 16.89 29.76
CA SER A 145 16.36 18.06 30.49
C SER A 145 15.77 18.15 31.92
N ILE A 146 14.51 17.75 32.10
CA ILE A 146 13.83 17.67 33.40
C ILE A 146 14.34 16.46 34.19
N ASN A 147 14.45 15.28 33.56
CA ASN A 147 14.93 14.06 34.20
C ASN A 147 16.33 14.20 34.81
N PHE A 148 17.23 14.95 34.16
CA PHE A 148 18.60 15.13 34.64
C PHE A 148 18.70 15.87 35.99
N SER A 149 17.67 16.63 36.39
CA SER A 149 17.62 17.24 37.74
C SER A 149 17.69 16.19 38.86
N ARG A 150 17.26 14.95 38.60
CA ARG A 150 17.28 13.83 39.55
C ARG A 150 18.51 12.92 39.44
N GLN A 151 19.19 12.93 38.27
CA GLN A 151 20.21 11.94 37.93
C GLN A 151 21.65 12.46 38.03
N ARG A 152 21.88 13.76 37.83
CA ARG A 152 23.24 14.35 37.93
C ARG A 152 23.51 14.78 39.37
N ASP A 153 24.67 14.38 39.91
CA ASP A 153 25.06 14.69 41.29
C ASP A 153 25.06 16.19 41.58
N GLU A 154 25.48 17.02 40.61
CA GLU A 154 25.48 18.49 40.72
C GLU A 154 24.08 19.12 40.85
N HIS A 155 23.03 18.47 40.35
CA HIS A 155 21.66 19.00 40.33
C HIS A 155 20.78 18.38 41.42
N LYS A 156 21.27 17.31 42.07
CA LYS A 156 20.58 16.55 43.09
C LYS A 156 20.29 17.40 44.34
N GLU A 157 21.15 18.35 44.68
CA GLU A 157 20.92 19.27 45.79
C GLU A 157 19.70 20.18 45.56
N LEU A 158 19.47 20.65 44.33
CA LEU A 158 18.28 21.44 43.98
C LEU A 158 17.01 20.61 44.16
N TYR A 159 17.02 19.36 43.71
CA TYR A 159 15.90 18.45 43.84
C TYR A 159 15.59 18.08 45.30
N LEU A 160 16.63 17.78 46.09
CA LEU A 160 16.48 17.53 47.53
C LEU A 160 15.99 18.77 48.29
N GLY A 161 16.42 19.97 47.88
CA GLY A 161 15.92 21.24 48.41
C GLY A 161 14.43 21.40 48.16
N TRP A 162 13.98 21.15 46.92
CA TRP A 162 12.56 21.18 46.57
C TRP A 162 11.73 20.16 47.36
N GLU A 163 12.21 18.92 47.56
CA GLU A 163 11.54 17.95 48.43
C GLU A 163 11.38 18.50 49.86
N GLY A 164 12.43 19.11 50.40
CA GLY A 164 12.41 19.75 51.72
C GLY A 164 11.40 20.89 51.83
N GLU A 165 11.32 21.76 50.82
CA GLU A 165 10.33 22.83 50.75
C GLU A 165 8.91 22.31 50.65
N CYS A 166 8.67 21.23 49.90
CA CYS A 166 7.36 20.59 49.81
C CYS A 166 6.94 20.01 51.17
N VAL A 167 7.86 19.37 51.88
CA VAL A 167 7.60 18.83 53.23
C VAL A 167 7.32 19.95 54.22
N ALA A 168 8.08 21.05 54.18
CA ALA A 168 7.85 22.21 55.05
C ALA A 168 6.46 22.84 54.81
N ARG A 169 6.08 23.04 53.54
CA ARG A 169 4.73 23.54 53.17
C ARG A 169 3.62 22.59 53.61
N MET A 170 3.84 21.27 53.49
CA MET A 170 2.91 20.26 53.98
C MET A 170 2.72 20.34 55.49
N GLN A 171 3.78 20.51 56.27
CA GLN A 171 3.70 20.65 57.73
C GLN A 171 2.97 21.92 58.16
N ASP A 172 3.08 23.01 57.40
CA ASP A 172 2.41 24.28 57.67
C ASP A 172 0.91 24.23 57.35
N LEU A 173 0.55 23.74 56.16
CA LEU A 173 -0.85 23.68 55.69
C LEU A 173 -1.63 22.48 56.23
N LEU A 174 -0.94 21.40 56.59
CA LEU A 174 -1.51 20.16 57.16
C LEU A 174 -0.65 19.66 58.32
N PRO A 175 -0.66 20.34 59.49
CA PRO A 175 0.13 19.95 60.66
C PRO A 175 -0.26 18.57 61.23
N GLY A 176 -1.45 18.07 60.89
CA GLY A 176 -1.91 16.72 61.22
C GLY A 176 -1.41 15.61 60.27
N GLY A 177 -0.63 15.95 59.24
CA GLY A 177 -0.17 15.03 58.20
C GLY A 177 -1.20 14.82 57.07
N LEU A 178 -0.78 14.14 56.00
CA LEU A 178 -1.65 13.80 54.89
C LEU A 178 -2.66 12.72 55.31
N PRO A 179 -3.97 12.90 55.05
CA PRO A 179 -4.99 11.88 55.28
C PRO A 179 -4.94 10.83 54.16
N ASP A 180 -3.87 10.05 54.07
CA ASP A 180 -3.74 9.01 53.06
C ASP A 180 -4.12 7.62 53.61
N ILE A 181 -5.17 7.03 53.03
CA ILE A 181 -5.68 5.70 53.36
C ILE A 181 -4.80 4.60 52.72
N ARG A 182 -3.97 4.94 51.70
CA ARG A 182 -3.11 3.98 50.98
C ARG A 182 -1.72 3.82 51.59
N ALA A 183 -1.35 4.65 52.56
CA ALA A 183 -0.05 4.59 53.22
C ALA A 183 -0.10 3.73 54.49
N GLU A 184 0.45 2.51 54.43
CA GLU A 184 0.86 1.76 55.64
C GLU A 184 2.08 2.41 56.35
N ARG A 185 2.43 3.66 56.02
CA ARG A 185 3.56 4.41 56.59
C ARG A 185 3.12 5.82 56.96
N SER A 186 2.92 6.03 58.26
CA SER A 186 2.47 7.28 58.88
C SER A 186 3.58 8.32 59.10
N ASP A 187 4.70 8.26 58.37
CA ASP A 187 5.82 9.19 58.55
C ASP A 187 6.04 9.96 57.24
N LEU A 188 5.81 11.30 57.29
CA LEU A 188 6.14 12.34 56.29
C LEU A 188 6.78 11.80 54.99
N MET A 189 5.95 11.30 54.07
CA MET A 189 6.42 10.95 52.72
C MET A 189 6.91 12.22 52.03
N LYS A 190 8.16 12.20 51.57
CA LYS A 190 8.72 13.26 50.73
C LYS A 190 8.04 13.20 49.37
N PRO A 191 7.40 14.30 48.90
CA PRO A 191 6.79 14.32 47.58
C PRO A 191 7.81 14.01 46.50
N ILE A 192 7.43 13.21 45.51
CA ILE A 192 8.28 12.86 44.38
C ILE A 192 7.79 13.52 43.10
N SER A 193 8.67 13.56 42.09
CA SER A 193 8.31 13.85 40.72
C SER A 193 8.41 12.60 39.84
N MET A 194 7.47 12.39 38.92
CA MET A 194 7.45 11.22 38.03
C MET A 194 7.11 11.58 36.58
N ASN A 195 7.86 11.01 35.64
CA ASN A 195 7.56 11.12 34.22
C ASN A 195 6.68 9.94 33.77
N GLY A 196 5.65 10.21 32.96
CA GLY A 196 4.82 9.15 32.39
C GLY A 196 3.68 9.68 31.53
N SER A 197 2.66 8.83 31.33
CA SER A 197 1.50 9.17 30.51
C SER A 197 0.45 9.91 31.36
N ILE A 198 -0.09 11.02 30.86
CA ILE A 198 -1.20 11.75 31.50
C ILE A 198 -2.43 11.63 30.60
N ALA A 199 -3.56 11.20 31.15
CA ALA A 199 -4.81 11.07 30.41
C ALA A 199 -5.60 12.40 30.44
N CYS A 200 -5.93 12.94 29.27
CA CYS A 200 -6.87 14.04 29.12
C CYS A 200 -8.26 13.46 28.85
N SER A 201 -9.14 13.51 29.85
CA SER A 201 -10.44 12.81 29.82
C SER A 201 -11.46 13.50 30.73
N VAL A 202 -12.73 13.12 30.59
CA VAL A 202 -13.75 13.51 31.56
C VAL A 202 -13.39 12.99 32.95
N VAL A 203 -13.41 13.86 33.95
CA VAL A 203 -13.18 13.46 35.35
C VAL A 203 -14.37 12.64 35.82
N SER A 204 -14.15 11.38 36.16
CA SER A 204 -15.20 10.47 36.63
C SER A 204 -14.83 9.81 37.95
N LYS A 205 -15.82 9.69 38.83
CA LYS A 205 -15.74 8.85 40.04
C LYS A 205 -15.88 7.35 39.72
N SER A 206 -16.07 6.99 38.45
CA SER A 206 -16.30 5.62 38.00
C SER A 206 -15.01 4.80 38.02
N LYS A 207 -15.00 3.76 38.85
CA LYS A 207 -13.92 2.76 38.85
C LYS A 207 -13.77 2.10 37.48
N ASP A 208 -14.88 1.84 36.78
CA ASP A 208 -14.87 1.21 35.47
C ASP A 208 -14.21 2.10 34.40
N LEU A 209 -14.52 3.40 34.39
CA LEU A 209 -13.87 4.35 33.47
C LEU A 209 -12.36 4.43 33.72
N ASN A 210 -11.96 4.52 34.99
CA ASN A 210 -10.55 4.59 35.37
C ASN A 210 -9.77 3.31 35.06
N GLU A 211 -10.39 2.14 35.22
CA GLU A 211 -9.81 0.87 34.80
C GLU A 211 -9.65 0.79 33.28
N ARG A 212 -10.64 1.28 32.52
CA ARG A 212 -10.56 1.34 31.05
C ARG A 212 -9.46 2.28 30.58
N LEU A 213 -9.32 3.46 31.18
CA LEU A 213 -8.21 4.38 30.87
C LEU A 213 -6.86 3.69 31.12
N LYS A 214 -6.69 2.99 32.24
CA LYS A 214 -5.47 2.22 32.54
C LYS A 214 -5.20 1.07 31.56
N ARG A 215 -6.21 0.55 30.85
CA ARG A 215 -6.02 -0.46 29.80
C ARG A 215 -5.48 0.14 28.50
N LEU A 216 -5.67 1.44 28.26
CA LEU A 216 -5.09 2.13 27.10
C LEU A 216 -3.57 2.17 27.18
N ASP A 217 -3.04 2.48 28.36
CA ASP A 217 -1.62 2.37 28.68
C ASP A 217 -1.44 2.15 30.19
N ARG A 218 -0.76 1.05 30.55
CA ARG A 218 -0.45 0.74 31.95
C ARG A 218 0.40 1.80 32.65
N LYS A 219 1.05 2.69 31.89
CA LYS A 219 1.90 3.78 32.38
C LYS A 219 1.15 5.09 32.61
N ILE A 220 -0.18 5.10 32.50
CA ILE A 220 -0.98 6.29 32.85
C ILE A 220 -0.84 6.57 34.35
N LEU A 221 -0.27 7.74 34.63
CA LEU A 221 0.01 8.22 35.97
C LEU A 221 -1.19 8.95 36.56
N ALA A 222 -1.77 9.88 35.79
CA ALA A 222 -2.80 10.79 36.26
C ALA A 222 -3.84 11.10 35.17
N ILE A 223 -4.98 11.66 35.60
CA ILE A 223 -6.09 12.11 34.77
C ILE A 223 -6.43 13.58 35.03
N GLU A 224 -6.64 14.34 33.96
CA GLU A 224 -6.96 15.78 33.98
C GLU A 224 -7.75 16.15 32.71
N THR A 225 -8.03 17.45 32.51
CA THR A 225 -9.03 17.90 31.53
C THR A 225 -8.51 18.87 30.46
N GLU A 226 -7.24 19.33 30.50
CA GLU A 226 -6.77 20.43 29.65
C GLU A 226 -5.62 20.05 28.70
N SER A 227 -4.74 19.13 29.09
CA SER A 227 -3.46 18.91 28.44
C SER A 227 -3.61 18.45 26.98
N GLY A 228 -4.65 17.70 26.64
CA GLY A 228 -4.96 17.31 25.27
C GLY A 228 -5.15 18.54 24.35
N GLY A 229 -5.82 19.58 24.84
CA GLY A 229 -6.08 20.80 24.07
C GLY A 229 -4.86 21.72 23.95
N VAL A 230 -4.04 21.79 25.01
CA VAL A 230 -2.75 22.51 24.95
C VAL A 230 -1.81 21.86 23.95
N PHE A 231 -1.66 20.53 24.00
CA PHE A 231 -0.78 19.80 23.10
C PHE A 231 -1.28 19.83 21.64
N GLU A 232 -2.59 19.71 21.43
CA GLU A 232 -3.20 19.83 20.09
C GLU A 232 -2.89 21.19 19.45
N GLU A 233 -3.11 22.27 20.21
CA GLU A 233 -2.87 23.62 19.71
C GLU A 233 -1.37 23.91 19.54
N ALA A 234 -0.53 23.43 20.46
CA ALA A 234 0.93 23.58 20.35
C ALA A 234 1.49 22.86 19.11
N GLU A 235 1.02 21.65 18.81
CA GLU A 235 1.39 20.92 17.60
C GLU A 235 0.98 21.69 16.33
N ARG A 236 -0.23 22.27 16.32
CA ARG A 236 -0.69 23.13 15.22
C ARG A 236 0.17 24.38 15.01
N LEU A 237 0.69 24.94 16.10
CA LEU A 237 1.53 26.14 16.09
C LEU A 237 3.03 25.83 15.91
N GLY A 238 3.43 24.56 15.88
CA GLY A 238 4.85 24.17 15.85
C GLY A 238 5.61 24.44 17.15
N VAL A 239 4.89 24.61 18.28
CA VAL A 239 5.47 24.93 19.59
C VAL A 239 5.58 23.68 20.44
N LEU A 240 6.62 23.61 21.27
CA LEU A 240 6.82 22.46 22.16
C LEU A 240 5.90 22.54 23.38
N ALA A 241 5.26 21.43 23.74
CA ALA A 241 4.36 21.37 24.89
C ALA A 241 4.89 20.47 26.02
N LEU A 242 4.54 20.82 27.25
CA LEU A 242 4.80 20.05 28.48
C LEU A 242 3.58 20.15 29.41
N ALA A 243 3.17 19.06 30.05
CA ALA A 243 2.21 19.11 31.16
C ALA A 243 2.92 18.79 32.48
N ILE A 244 2.63 19.55 33.53
CA ILE A 244 3.08 19.31 34.91
C ILE A 244 1.86 19.34 35.81
N ARG A 245 1.62 18.26 36.56
CA ARG A 245 0.41 18.07 37.35
C ARG A 245 0.73 17.63 38.78
N GLY A 246 0.21 18.38 39.75
CA GLY A 246 0.20 17.98 41.15
C GLY A 246 -0.97 17.05 41.46
N VAL A 247 -0.74 15.96 42.18
CA VAL A 247 -1.79 14.99 42.51
C VAL A 247 -2.67 15.54 43.65
N SER A 248 -3.90 15.93 43.33
CA SER A 248 -4.85 16.54 44.28
C SER A 248 -5.85 15.54 44.88
N ASP A 249 -6.10 14.44 44.19
CA ASP A 249 -6.99 13.35 44.61
C ASP A 249 -6.59 12.05 43.89
N TYR A 250 -7.29 10.93 44.16
CA TYR A 250 -7.00 9.62 43.57
C TYR A 250 -7.97 9.20 42.44
N ALA A 251 -8.66 10.17 41.84
CA ALA A 251 -9.71 10.00 40.84
C ALA A 251 -10.81 9.02 41.27
N ASP A 252 -11.11 8.93 42.57
CA ASP A 252 -12.09 8.01 43.12
C ASP A 252 -13.29 8.73 43.77
N ASP A 253 -14.21 7.96 44.31
CA ASP A 253 -15.42 8.44 44.95
C ASP A 253 -15.18 9.17 46.29
N LYS A 254 -13.94 9.18 46.80
CA LYS A 254 -13.58 9.77 48.10
C LYS A 254 -13.10 11.22 48.02
N LYS A 255 -13.04 11.81 46.83
CA LYS A 255 -12.60 13.21 46.64
C LYS A 255 -13.37 14.20 47.53
N GLU A 256 -14.68 14.09 47.61
CA GLU A 256 -15.51 15.00 48.44
C GLU A 256 -15.24 14.86 49.94
N GLU A 257 -14.97 13.63 50.40
CA GLU A 257 -14.59 13.36 51.79
C GLU A 257 -13.20 13.95 52.10
N LEU A 258 -12.24 13.78 51.18
CA LEU A 258 -10.90 14.35 51.29
C LEU A 258 -10.95 15.88 51.37
N GLU A 259 -11.73 16.52 50.49
CA GLU A 259 -11.91 17.98 50.48
C GLU A 259 -12.57 18.48 51.76
N LYS A 260 -13.63 17.81 52.23
CA LYS A 260 -14.32 18.18 53.47
C LYS A 260 -13.42 18.06 54.70
N ASN A 261 -12.56 17.04 54.76
CA ASN A 261 -11.68 16.79 55.89
C ASN A 261 -10.45 17.71 55.91
N THR A 262 -10.01 18.20 54.75
CA THR A 262 -8.80 19.02 54.62
C THR A 262 -9.06 20.49 54.34
N GLY A 263 -10.31 20.87 54.05
CA GLY A 263 -10.68 22.24 53.71
C GLY A 263 -9.98 22.76 52.46
N GLY A 264 -9.69 21.89 51.48
CA GLY A 264 -8.97 22.23 50.25
C GLY A 264 -7.44 22.30 50.39
N ALA A 265 -6.88 22.02 51.58
CA ALA A 265 -5.44 22.12 51.80
C ALA A 265 -4.60 21.19 50.90
N VAL A 266 -5.09 19.97 50.62
CA VAL A 266 -4.40 19.02 49.72
C VAL A 266 -4.36 19.55 48.28
N ARG A 267 -5.47 20.10 47.80
CA ARG A 267 -5.54 20.71 46.47
C ARG A 267 -4.59 21.90 46.35
N LYS A 268 -4.58 22.78 47.37
CA LYS A 268 -3.65 23.91 47.46
C LYS A 268 -2.19 23.42 47.45
N LEU A 269 -1.87 22.40 48.25
CA LEU A 269 -0.53 21.81 48.30
C LEU A 269 -0.10 21.20 46.96
N ALA A 270 -1.00 20.48 46.28
CA ALA A 270 -0.74 19.90 44.96
C ALA A 270 -0.44 20.98 43.92
N ALA A 271 -1.22 22.06 43.89
CA ALA A 271 -0.97 23.20 43.01
C ALA A 271 0.37 23.90 43.33
N LEU A 272 0.65 24.16 44.61
CA LEU A 272 1.93 24.75 45.04
C LEU A 272 3.12 23.84 44.70
N ASN A 273 2.98 22.52 44.82
CA ASN A 273 4.05 21.57 44.46
C ASN A 273 4.30 21.50 42.96
N ALA A 274 3.24 21.54 42.13
CA ALA A 274 3.38 21.60 40.68
C ALA A 274 4.10 22.89 40.24
N MET A 275 3.70 24.04 40.80
CA MET A 275 4.31 25.34 40.51
C MET A 275 5.75 25.43 41.03
N SER A 276 6.02 24.95 42.24
CA SER A 276 7.39 24.93 42.78
C SER A 276 8.31 23.95 42.04
N PHE A 277 7.76 22.86 41.50
CA PHE A 277 8.52 21.96 40.63
C PHE A 277 8.87 22.63 39.31
N LEU A 278 7.95 23.38 38.69
CA LEU A 278 8.27 24.21 37.54
C LEU A 278 9.36 25.25 37.89
N ARG A 279 9.25 25.90 39.06
CA ARG A 279 10.26 26.84 39.54
C ARG A 279 11.63 26.17 39.67
N LEU A 280 11.69 24.94 40.18
CA LEU A 280 12.93 24.17 40.22
C LEU A 280 13.53 23.99 38.81
N GLN A 281 12.72 23.74 37.78
CA GLN A 281 13.23 23.61 36.41
C GLN A 281 13.80 24.93 35.87
N VAL A 282 13.27 26.08 36.27
CA VAL A 282 13.85 27.41 35.96
C VAL A 282 15.26 27.57 36.55
N PHE A 283 15.60 26.84 37.61
CA PHE A 283 16.96 26.76 38.17
C PHE A 283 17.81 25.61 37.62
N ASN A 284 17.22 24.64 36.91
CA ASN A 284 17.91 23.49 36.35
C ASN A 284 18.74 23.87 35.11
N PRO A 285 20.09 23.80 35.14
CA PRO A 285 20.95 24.19 34.02
C PRO A 285 20.62 23.48 32.70
N SER A 286 20.18 22.21 32.76
CA SER A 286 19.81 21.45 31.57
C SER A 286 18.56 22.00 30.90
N PHE A 287 17.57 22.39 31.70
CA PHE A 287 16.31 22.97 31.23
C PHE A 287 16.54 24.39 30.68
N LYS A 288 17.35 25.21 31.37
CA LYS A 288 17.74 26.54 30.87
C LYS A 288 18.50 26.47 29.55
N SER A 289 19.45 25.52 29.44
CA SER A 289 20.20 25.30 28.20
C SER A 289 19.27 24.83 27.08
N PHE A 290 18.26 24.03 27.40
CA PHE A 290 17.24 23.61 26.45
C PHE A 290 16.43 24.82 25.94
N LEU A 291 15.90 25.66 26.83
CA LEU A 291 15.16 26.85 26.45
C LEU A 291 16.03 27.83 25.64
N ALA A 292 17.28 28.07 26.06
CA ALA A 292 18.20 28.94 25.34
C ALA A 292 18.53 28.43 23.92
N LYS A 293 18.70 27.12 23.74
CA LYS A 293 18.91 26.52 22.42
C LYS A 293 17.67 26.64 21.54
N ASN A 294 16.48 26.38 22.06
CA ASN A 294 15.26 26.49 21.26
C ASN A 294 14.87 27.96 21.01
N LYS A 295 15.21 28.89 21.92
CA LYS A 295 15.21 30.32 21.67
C LYS A 295 16.12 30.67 20.51
N GLN A 296 17.38 30.20 20.53
CA GLN A 296 18.31 30.41 19.42
C GLN A 296 17.81 29.80 18.12
N ILE A 297 17.13 28.65 18.15
CA ILE A 297 16.52 28.06 16.96
C ILE A 297 15.33 28.89 16.47
N GLU A 298 14.43 29.36 17.34
CA GLU A 298 13.29 30.20 16.97
C GLU A 298 13.73 31.61 16.51
N THR A 299 14.75 32.15 17.17
CA THR A 299 15.39 33.42 16.79
C THR A 299 16.21 33.23 15.52
N ALA A 300 16.87 32.09 15.30
CA ALA A 300 17.57 31.78 14.05
C ALA A 300 16.60 31.35 12.94
N VAL A 301 15.39 30.89 13.20
CA VAL A 301 14.36 30.73 12.17
C VAL A 301 13.83 32.11 11.75
N ASN A 302 13.84 33.09 12.67
CA ASN A 302 13.53 34.50 12.36
C ASN A 302 14.73 35.32 11.83
N ASP A 303 15.98 34.98 12.20
CA ASP A 303 17.23 35.68 11.85
C ASP A 303 18.04 34.96 10.74
N ASN A 304 17.82 33.66 10.45
CA ASN A 304 18.43 32.93 9.31
C ASN A 304 17.75 33.27 7.98
N GLN A 305 17.34 34.52 7.83
CA GLN A 305 17.64 35.27 6.61
C GLN A 305 19.13 35.66 6.51
N SER A 306 20.00 35.29 7.46
CA SER A 306 21.45 35.54 7.35
C SER A 306 22.32 34.48 8.07
N ASN A 307 22.98 33.65 7.27
CA ASN A 307 24.20 32.85 7.52
C ASN A 307 24.06 31.46 8.19
N CYS A 308 24.26 30.41 7.38
CA CYS A 308 24.68 29.09 7.83
C CYS A 308 26.10 28.80 7.32
N ASP A 309 27.05 28.70 8.26
CA ASP A 309 28.40 28.23 8.01
C ASP A 309 28.42 26.70 8.23
N HIS A 310 28.40 25.94 7.13
CA HIS A 310 28.73 24.50 6.93
C HIS A 310 27.63 23.71 6.15
N PRO A 311 27.91 23.28 4.89
CA PRO A 311 26.91 22.67 3.99
C PRO A 311 26.37 21.28 4.41
N ASP A 312 27.20 20.41 5.00
CA ASP A 312 26.83 18.99 5.22
C ASP A 312 25.79 18.77 6.35
N ASP A 313 25.82 19.61 7.39
CA ASP A 313 24.86 19.56 8.49
C ASP A 313 23.50 20.16 8.11
N ALA A 314 23.49 21.13 7.18
CA ALA A 314 22.27 21.79 6.69
C ALA A 314 21.44 20.85 5.80
N THR A 315 22.10 20.10 4.91
CA THR A 315 21.45 19.10 4.03
C THR A 315 20.82 17.98 4.84
N THR A 316 21.53 17.46 5.85
CA THR A 316 21.03 16.38 6.72
C THR A 316 19.83 16.85 7.54
N ALA A 317 19.87 18.07 8.09
CA ALA A 317 18.75 18.65 8.82
C ALA A 317 17.52 18.87 7.92
N LEU A 318 17.72 19.37 6.70
CA LEU A 318 16.65 19.56 5.73
C LEU A 318 16.01 18.24 5.29
N LEU A 319 16.81 17.20 5.02
CA LEU A 319 16.31 15.87 4.67
C LEU A 319 15.49 15.27 5.80
N GLN A 320 15.86 15.50 7.06
CA GLN A 320 15.07 15.03 8.20
C GLN A 320 13.72 15.73 8.31
N VAL A 321 13.68 17.06 8.10
CA VAL A 321 12.42 17.84 8.08
C VAL A 321 11.52 17.38 6.94
N LEU A 322 12.08 17.21 5.74
CA LEU A 322 11.35 16.70 4.58
C LEU A 322 10.82 15.28 4.80
N ALA A 323 11.63 14.39 5.39
CA ALA A 323 11.19 13.04 5.71
C ALA A 323 10.04 13.02 6.72
N GLU A 324 10.09 13.88 7.75
CA GLU A 324 9.00 14.02 8.72
C GLU A 324 7.73 14.58 8.07
N GLU A 325 7.85 15.56 7.18
CA GLU A 325 6.70 16.11 6.45
C GLU A 325 6.09 15.09 5.48
N VAL A 326 6.91 14.45 4.65
CA VAL A 326 6.47 13.40 3.72
C VAL A 326 5.77 12.30 4.50
N HIS A 327 6.32 11.87 5.64
CA HIS A 327 5.69 10.87 6.50
C HIS A 327 4.35 11.35 7.10
N CYS A 328 4.26 12.61 7.52
CA CYS A 328 3.00 13.20 8.00
C CYS A 328 1.94 13.25 6.90
N LYS A 329 2.31 13.69 5.69
CA LYS A 329 1.41 13.74 4.54
C LYS A 329 0.99 12.35 4.08
N LEU A 330 1.89 11.37 4.11
CA LEU A 330 1.56 9.98 3.87
C LEU A 330 0.63 9.42 4.96
N ARG A 331 0.75 9.81 6.23
CA ARG A 331 -0.23 9.43 7.28
C ARG A 331 -1.61 10.05 7.06
N GLU A 332 -1.68 11.28 6.57
CA GLU A 332 -2.95 11.94 6.22
C GLU A 332 -3.62 11.23 5.04
N LEU A 333 -2.86 11.06 3.95
CA LEU A 333 -3.34 10.66 2.62
C LEU A 333 -3.40 9.14 2.43
N SER A 334 -2.51 8.38 3.09
CA SER A 334 -2.44 6.92 3.00
C SER A 334 -2.87 6.26 4.33
N PRO A 335 -4.04 5.62 4.36
CA PRO A 335 -4.52 4.88 5.53
C PRO A 335 -3.56 3.78 5.99
N ASP A 336 -2.82 3.16 5.05
CA ASP A 336 -1.86 2.10 5.34
C ASP A 336 -0.67 2.65 6.16
N PHE A 337 -0.37 3.95 6.06
CA PHE A 337 0.68 4.65 6.80
C PHE A 337 0.26 5.13 8.20
N ARG A 338 -1.05 5.25 8.49
CA ARG A 338 -1.57 5.82 9.76
C ARG A 338 -1.06 5.14 11.03
N ILE A 339 -0.77 3.85 10.96
CA ILE A 339 -0.37 3.01 12.11
C ILE A 339 1.13 2.65 12.04
N GLN A 340 1.82 3.04 10.96
CA GLN A 340 3.18 2.56 10.69
C GLN A 340 4.25 3.40 11.39
N LEU A 341 5.33 2.70 11.77
CA LEU A 341 6.53 3.29 12.34
C LEU A 341 7.34 4.03 11.27
N THR A 342 8.21 4.94 11.71
CA THR A 342 9.22 5.59 10.85
C THR A 342 10.10 4.54 10.16
N GLY A 343 10.22 4.62 8.83
CA GLY A 343 10.97 3.67 7.99
C GLY A 343 10.11 2.66 7.20
N TYR A 344 8.78 2.72 7.32
CA TYR A 344 7.86 2.02 6.42
C TYR A 344 7.83 2.69 5.05
N ARG A 345 7.99 1.92 3.97
CA ARG A 345 7.98 2.41 2.58
C ARG A 345 6.93 1.67 1.77
N LEU A 346 6.13 2.41 1.01
CA LEU A 346 5.26 1.83 -0.01
C LEU A 346 6.07 1.56 -1.28
N PRO A 347 5.79 0.46 -2.00
CA PRO A 347 6.52 0.16 -3.22
C PRO A 347 6.14 1.17 -4.31
N THR A 348 7.14 1.62 -5.06
CA THR A 348 6.97 2.61 -6.11
C THR A 348 6.57 1.99 -7.45
N PRO A 349 5.66 2.63 -8.20
CA PRO A 349 5.37 2.24 -9.57
C PRO A 349 6.53 2.61 -10.52
N ARG A 350 6.64 1.85 -11.61
CA ARG A 350 7.58 2.12 -12.70
C ARG A 350 6.98 3.07 -13.73
N ILE A 351 7.79 3.55 -14.67
CA ILE A 351 7.33 4.39 -15.77
C ILE A 351 7.83 3.88 -17.13
N LYS A 352 7.08 4.17 -18.19
CA LYS A 352 7.43 3.81 -19.56
C LYS A 352 7.19 4.99 -20.49
N SER A 353 8.18 5.30 -21.33
CA SER A 353 8.11 6.43 -22.26
C SER A 353 6.95 6.30 -23.26
N TRP A 354 6.22 7.39 -23.46
CA TRP A 354 5.08 7.54 -24.36
C TRP A 354 5.47 8.44 -25.54
N ARG A 355 5.32 7.97 -26.78
CA ARG A 355 5.50 8.79 -28.00
C ARG A 355 4.29 8.62 -28.92
N SER A 356 3.63 9.73 -29.27
CA SER A 356 2.50 9.78 -30.21
C SER A 356 2.92 9.80 -31.69
N ASP A 357 4.18 10.16 -31.97
CA ASP A 357 4.61 10.56 -33.31
C ASP A 357 5.53 9.52 -33.96
N VAL A 358 5.07 8.27 -34.10
CA VAL A 358 5.80 7.32 -34.95
C VAL A 358 4.81 6.33 -35.59
N ARG A 359 4.99 6.09 -36.90
CA ARG A 359 4.27 5.05 -37.64
C ARG A 359 4.42 3.70 -36.92
N ILE A 360 3.37 2.89 -36.99
CA ILE A 360 3.18 1.60 -36.30
C ILE A 360 4.35 0.60 -36.51
N SER A 361 5.26 0.84 -37.46
CA SER A 361 6.40 -0.02 -37.80
C SER A 361 7.70 0.19 -36.99
N ASP A 362 7.90 1.30 -36.27
CA ASP A 362 9.23 1.67 -35.75
C ASP A 362 9.34 1.71 -34.21
N VAL A 363 8.41 1.08 -33.49
CA VAL A 363 8.36 1.18 -32.02
C VAL A 363 9.12 0.03 -31.37
N LYS A 364 10.31 0.33 -30.85
CA LYS A 364 10.89 -0.46 -29.77
C LYS A 364 9.95 -0.39 -28.57
N PRO A 365 9.48 -1.51 -27.98
CA PRO A 365 8.93 -1.44 -26.64
C PRO A 365 10.06 -0.99 -25.70
N ARG A 366 10.07 0.28 -25.30
CA ARG A 366 10.95 0.75 -24.22
C ARG A 366 10.59 0.00 -22.95
N GLU A 367 11.60 -0.56 -22.28
CA GLU A 367 11.40 -1.25 -21.01
C GLU A 367 10.90 -0.26 -19.95
N SER A 368 10.04 -0.75 -19.06
CA SER A 368 9.61 0.03 -17.90
C SER A 368 10.78 0.21 -16.95
N VAL A 369 11.08 1.45 -16.59
CA VAL A 369 12.20 1.83 -15.70
C VAL A 369 11.67 2.35 -14.37
N GLU A 370 12.48 2.27 -13.32
CA GLU A 370 12.16 2.95 -12.06
C GLU A 370 12.24 4.48 -12.25
N ILE A 371 11.44 5.23 -11.49
CA ILE A 371 11.37 6.70 -11.63
C ILE A 371 12.73 7.34 -11.34
N ARG A 372 13.44 6.83 -10.31
CA ARG A 372 14.81 7.25 -9.96
C ARG A 372 15.81 7.08 -11.10
N ASP A 373 15.71 5.99 -11.86
CA ASP A 373 16.62 5.69 -12.97
C ASP A 373 16.32 6.61 -14.15
N ALA A 374 15.04 6.85 -14.43
CA ALA A 374 14.63 7.78 -15.48
C ALA A 374 15.10 9.22 -15.20
N LEU A 375 15.18 9.61 -13.93
CA LEU A 375 15.72 10.91 -13.52
C LEU A 375 17.23 11.01 -13.72
N VAL A 376 17.99 9.92 -13.85
CA VAL A 376 19.43 10.00 -14.20
C VAL A 376 19.58 10.57 -15.61
N ASP A 377 18.81 10.03 -16.55
CA ASP A 377 18.91 10.36 -17.97
C ASP A 377 18.10 11.62 -18.37
N ASN A 378 17.09 11.99 -17.57
CA ASN A 378 16.16 13.06 -17.91
C ASN A 378 16.10 14.12 -16.81
N SER A 379 16.11 15.40 -17.20
CA SER A 379 15.89 16.51 -16.27
C SER A 379 14.41 16.78 -16.01
N LYS A 380 13.51 16.40 -16.93
CA LYS A 380 12.09 16.69 -16.85
C LYS A 380 11.27 15.49 -17.30
N LEU A 381 10.38 15.03 -16.44
CA LEU A 381 9.48 13.90 -16.66
C LEU A 381 8.03 14.40 -16.59
N LEU A 382 7.19 14.02 -17.55
CA LEU A 382 5.74 14.15 -17.44
C LEU A 382 5.12 12.77 -17.37
N ILE A 383 4.59 12.41 -16.21
CA ILE A 383 4.02 11.08 -15.95
C ILE A 383 2.49 11.18 -16.01
N SER A 384 1.92 10.46 -16.96
CA SER A 384 0.50 10.23 -17.12
C SER A 384 0.06 9.10 -16.17
N VAL A 385 -0.74 9.46 -15.16
CA VAL A 385 -1.29 8.57 -14.14
C VAL A 385 -2.68 8.09 -14.55
N PRO A 386 -2.96 6.77 -14.58
CA PRO A 386 -4.30 6.25 -14.85
C PRO A 386 -5.33 6.81 -13.88
N ARG A 387 -6.55 7.11 -14.37
CA ARG A 387 -7.67 7.56 -13.51
C ARG A 387 -8.04 6.55 -12.44
N THR A 388 -7.74 5.28 -12.68
CA THR A 388 -8.00 4.16 -11.78
C THR A 388 -6.99 4.05 -10.63
N TYR A 389 -6.00 4.95 -10.54
CA TYR A 389 -5.03 4.91 -9.45
C TYR A 389 -5.72 5.25 -8.11
N PRO A 390 -5.52 4.45 -7.05
CA PRO A 390 -6.40 4.38 -5.88
C PRO A 390 -6.34 5.59 -4.94
N ASP A 391 -5.28 6.40 -5.00
CA ASP A 391 -5.02 7.47 -4.05
C ASP A 391 -4.28 8.67 -4.68
N ASP A 392 -4.39 9.84 -4.05
CA ASP A 392 -3.63 11.05 -4.41
C ASP A 392 -2.27 11.09 -3.67
N SER A 393 -1.79 9.95 -3.14
CA SER A 393 -0.55 9.87 -2.37
C SER A 393 0.69 9.66 -3.23
N LEU A 394 0.53 9.34 -4.53
CA LEU A 394 1.63 8.99 -5.44
C LEU A 394 2.79 10.01 -5.42
N ALA A 395 2.50 11.32 -5.41
CA ALA A 395 3.54 12.35 -5.34
C ALA A 395 4.41 12.21 -4.09
N TRP A 396 3.77 11.91 -2.96
CA TRP A 396 4.41 11.71 -1.66
C TRP A 396 5.10 10.35 -1.56
N VAL A 397 4.58 9.30 -2.20
CA VAL A 397 5.27 7.99 -2.30
C VAL A 397 6.55 8.13 -3.12
N ILE A 398 6.53 8.90 -4.22
CA ILE A 398 7.74 9.21 -5.00
C ILE A 398 8.71 10.05 -4.16
N ALA A 399 8.23 11.00 -3.34
CA ALA A 399 9.09 11.78 -2.47
C ALA A 399 9.79 10.89 -1.41
N ASP A 400 9.05 9.98 -0.75
CA ASP A 400 9.59 9.03 0.23
C ASP A 400 10.66 8.12 -0.39
N ASP A 401 10.42 7.69 -1.64
CA ASP A 401 11.38 6.92 -2.43
C ASP A 401 12.70 7.66 -2.64
N LEU A 402 12.59 8.92 -3.06
CA LEU A 402 13.71 9.76 -3.46
C LEU A 402 14.52 10.27 -2.27
N ILE A 403 13.92 10.49 -1.09
CA ILE A 403 14.65 10.91 0.14
C ILE A 403 15.79 9.92 0.47
N SER A 404 15.58 8.65 0.18
CA SER A 404 16.54 7.57 0.46
C SER A 404 17.43 7.20 -0.74
N ALA A 405 17.34 7.94 -1.85
CA ALA A 405 18.02 7.62 -3.10
C ALA A 405 19.11 8.64 -3.44
N ASP A 406 20.14 8.16 -4.13
CA ASP A 406 21.18 9.00 -4.73
C ASP A 406 20.98 9.06 -6.25
N ILE A 407 21.05 10.25 -6.83
CA ILE A 407 21.01 10.44 -8.29
C ILE A 407 22.37 11.02 -8.70
N GLY A 408 23.16 10.25 -9.45
CA GLY A 408 24.48 10.70 -9.91
C GLY A 408 25.50 10.95 -8.80
N ASN A 409 25.40 10.23 -7.68
CA ASN A 409 26.17 10.40 -6.43
C ASN A 409 25.83 11.65 -5.61
N SER A 410 24.74 12.35 -5.93
CA SER A 410 24.20 13.44 -5.12
C SER A 410 22.95 12.99 -4.36
N ALA A 411 22.86 13.37 -3.08
CA ALA A 411 21.65 13.20 -2.29
C ALA A 411 20.48 13.96 -2.93
N VAL A 412 19.29 13.37 -2.91
CA VAL A 412 18.11 13.94 -3.56
C VAL A 412 17.25 14.70 -2.56
N ILE A 413 16.82 15.90 -2.93
CA ILE A 413 15.90 16.74 -2.16
C ILE A 413 14.56 16.82 -2.91
N PRO A 414 13.58 15.95 -2.60
CA PRO A 414 12.29 15.98 -3.25
C PRO A 414 11.35 17.00 -2.61
N ILE A 415 10.75 17.86 -3.44
CA ILE A 415 9.81 18.90 -3.04
C ILE A 415 8.47 18.65 -3.73
N VAL A 416 7.44 18.33 -2.96
CA VAL A 416 6.09 18.13 -3.50
C VAL A 416 5.34 19.45 -3.58
N VAL A 417 4.75 19.75 -4.73
CA VAL A 417 4.04 21.01 -5.01
C VAL A 417 2.64 20.71 -5.55
N ASP A 418 1.62 21.33 -4.94
CA ASP A 418 0.26 21.33 -5.50
C ASP A 418 0.17 22.29 -6.69
N GLY A 419 0.07 21.72 -7.90
CA GLY A 419 -0.04 22.44 -9.15
C GLY A 419 -1.30 23.31 -9.27
N ARG A 420 -2.40 22.96 -8.57
CA ARG A 420 -3.62 23.79 -8.56
C ARG A 420 -3.40 25.13 -7.88
N SER A 421 -2.47 25.17 -6.92
CA SER A 421 -2.12 26.34 -6.13
C SER A 421 -1.13 27.29 -6.84
N ILE A 422 -0.48 26.84 -7.92
CA ILE A 422 0.38 27.68 -8.77
C ILE A 422 -0.47 28.72 -9.51
N ARG A 423 -0.34 29.99 -9.14
CA ARG A 423 -1.12 31.11 -9.71
C ARG A 423 -0.22 32.30 -10.08
N PRO A 424 -0.27 32.76 -11.35
CA PRO A 424 0.43 33.97 -11.75
C PRO A 424 -0.10 35.21 -11.00
N PRO A 425 0.72 36.23 -10.70
CA PRO A 425 2.18 36.28 -10.84
C PRO A 425 2.93 35.98 -9.53
N ARG A 426 2.22 35.69 -8.42
CA ARG A 426 2.79 35.67 -7.06
C ARG A 426 3.05 34.29 -6.47
N LEU A 427 2.26 33.28 -6.84
CA LEU A 427 2.32 31.94 -6.24
C LEU A 427 3.02 30.98 -7.20
N GLY A 428 4.36 30.95 -7.15
CA GLY A 428 5.23 30.05 -7.91
C GLY A 428 5.58 28.76 -7.17
N LEU A 429 6.52 27.97 -7.71
CA LEU A 429 6.88 26.65 -7.16
C LEU A 429 7.26 26.70 -5.68
N PHE A 430 8.07 27.68 -5.29
CA PHE A 430 8.54 27.84 -3.90
C PHE A 430 7.49 28.43 -2.96
N GLN A 431 6.68 29.38 -3.43
CA GLN A 431 5.63 29.99 -2.58
C GLN A 431 4.50 29.02 -2.24
N VAL A 432 4.44 27.91 -2.97
CA VAL A 432 3.45 26.85 -2.81
C VAL A 432 4.07 25.60 -2.18
N SER A 433 5.40 25.51 -2.11
CA SER A 433 6.10 24.44 -1.38
C SER A 433 6.15 24.74 0.12
N CYS A 434 6.33 23.68 0.89
CA CYS A 434 6.57 23.70 2.32
C CYS A 434 7.96 24.21 2.75
N VAL A 435 8.92 24.31 1.81
CA VAL A 435 10.31 24.69 2.10
C VAL A 435 10.58 26.14 1.73
N GLU A 436 11.26 26.87 2.62
CA GLU A 436 11.68 28.26 2.41
C GLU A 436 12.85 28.37 1.42
N SER A 437 12.84 29.42 0.59
CA SER A 437 13.82 29.59 -0.50
C SER A 437 15.27 29.76 -0.02
N THR A 438 15.48 30.25 1.20
CA THR A 438 16.79 30.49 1.81
C THR A 438 17.54 29.21 2.18
N SER A 439 16.82 28.09 2.38
CA SER A 439 17.42 26.80 2.72
C SER A 439 18.18 26.15 1.55
N PHE A 440 17.98 26.61 0.31
CA PHE A 440 18.53 25.99 -0.90
C PHE A 440 19.86 26.57 -1.37
N GLU A 441 20.15 27.83 -1.07
CA GLU A 441 21.39 28.50 -1.48
C GLU A 441 22.62 27.99 -0.70
N ALA A 442 22.40 27.29 0.42
CA ALA A 442 23.42 26.75 1.31
C ALA A 442 23.81 25.28 1.01
N ILE A 443 23.19 24.66 0.01
CA ILE A 443 23.32 23.23 -0.27
C ILE A 443 24.29 23.03 -1.44
N ASP A 444 25.55 22.78 -1.12
CA ASP A 444 26.52 22.31 -2.12
C ASP A 444 26.29 20.80 -2.35
N GLU A 445 26.40 20.34 -3.60
CA GLU A 445 26.41 18.91 -3.99
C GLU A 445 25.09 18.07 -3.94
N SER A 446 23.90 18.65 -3.70
CA SER A 446 22.61 17.91 -3.71
C SER A 446 21.73 18.17 -4.94
N GLN A 447 20.93 17.18 -5.36
CA GLN A 447 20.02 17.28 -6.51
C GLN A 447 18.58 17.60 -6.07
N ILE A 448 18.09 18.79 -6.41
CA ILE A 448 16.70 19.19 -6.16
C ILE A 448 15.78 18.53 -7.20
N VAL A 449 14.65 17.97 -6.73
CA VAL A 449 13.61 17.38 -7.58
C VAL A 449 12.24 17.96 -7.20
N PHE A 450 11.60 18.72 -8.10
CA PHE A 450 10.23 19.19 -7.93
C PHE A 450 9.23 18.16 -8.42
N ILE A 451 8.29 17.76 -7.56
CA ILE A 451 7.19 16.84 -7.87
C ILE A 451 5.90 17.66 -7.90
N VAL A 452 5.44 18.02 -9.09
CA VAL A 452 4.25 18.85 -9.28
C VAL A 452 3.05 17.96 -9.58
N GLN A 453 2.08 17.93 -8.69
CA GLN A 453 0.83 17.17 -8.85
C GLN A 453 -0.33 18.06 -9.31
N ASP A 454 -1.27 17.51 -10.07
CA ASP A 454 -2.55 18.15 -10.42
C ASP A 454 -2.44 19.55 -11.06
N PHE A 455 -1.41 19.79 -11.87
CA PHE A 455 -1.30 21.04 -12.60
C PHE A 455 -2.27 21.08 -13.79
N GLU A 456 -3.16 22.07 -13.80
CA GLU A 456 -4.13 22.27 -14.89
C GLU A 456 -3.49 22.94 -16.12
N MET A 457 -3.30 22.16 -17.18
CA MET A 457 -2.69 22.65 -18.45
C MET A 457 -3.65 23.41 -19.36
N ASN A 458 -4.88 23.66 -18.91
CA ASN A 458 -5.93 24.33 -19.70
C ASN A 458 -5.68 25.84 -19.90
N SER A 459 -4.75 26.45 -19.15
CA SER A 459 -4.49 27.89 -19.17
C SER A 459 -3.08 28.23 -19.65
N LYS A 460 -2.99 28.88 -20.83
CA LYS A 460 -1.72 29.39 -21.37
C LYS A 460 -0.99 30.34 -20.41
N SER A 461 -1.72 31.14 -19.64
CA SER A 461 -1.12 32.04 -18.65
C SER A 461 -0.46 31.28 -17.50
N ARG A 462 -1.01 30.13 -17.09
CA ARG A 462 -0.43 29.30 -16.03
C ARG A 462 0.79 28.55 -16.56
N ILE A 463 0.71 27.99 -17.77
CA ILE A 463 1.83 27.33 -18.45
C ILE A 463 3.03 28.28 -18.55
N ASN A 464 2.84 29.48 -19.10
CA ASN A 464 3.93 30.46 -19.26
C ASN A 464 4.55 30.86 -17.91
N PHE A 465 3.74 30.97 -16.86
CA PHE A 465 4.24 31.30 -15.53
C PHE A 465 5.03 30.15 -14.91
N LEU A 466 4.60 28.90 -15.10
CA LEU A 466 5.33 27.71 -14.69
C LEU A 466 6.67 27.62 -15.44
N SER A 467 6.69 27.88 -16.75
CA SER A 467 7.92 27.96 -17.55
C SER A 467 8.91 28.97 -16.97
N GLN A 468 8.43 30.17 -16.61
CA GLN A 468 9.26 31.20 -15.96
C GLN A 468 9.77 30.76 -14.58
N GLN A 469 9.02 29.96 -13.82
CA GLN A 469 9.54 29.42 -12.56
C GLN A 469 10.61 28.34 -12.80
N MET A 470 10.44 27.49 -13.82
CA MET A 470 11.44 26.46 -14.15
C MET A 470 12.75 27.07 -14.63
N GLU A 471 12.70 28.16 -15.40
CA GLU A 471 13.89 28.89 -15.87
C GLU A 471 14.72 29.48 -14.71
N LYS A 472 14.11 29.74 -13.55
CA LYS A 472 14.85 30.21 -12.36
C LYS A 472 15.72 29.13 -11.72
N TYR A 473 15.41 27.85 -11.97
CA TYR A 473 16.11 26.70 -11.36
C TYR A 473 16.48 25.69 -12.46
N PRO A 474 17.49 26.02 -13.30
CA PRO A 474 17.84 25.21 -14.47
C PRO A 474 18.48 23.85 -14.12
N GLU A 475 19.15 23.76 -12.97
CA GLU A 475 19.82 22.54 -12.48
C GLU A 475 18.87 21.59 -11.72
N ALA A 476 17.64 22.04 -11.42
CA ALA A 476 16.64 21.20 -10.76
C ALA A 476 16.03 20.20 -11.76
N LYS A 477 15.65 19.02 -11.24
CA LYS A 477 14.85 18.05 -11.99
C LYS A 477 13.37 18.22 -11.68
N TYR A 478 12.50 17.84 -12.61
CA TYR A 478 11.05 18.05 -12.51
C TYR A 478 10.27 16.78 -12.85
N ILE A 479 9.28 16.47 -12.04
CA ILE A 479 8.29 15.42 -12.26
C ILE A 479 6.90 16.05 -12.27
N PHE A 480 6.18 15.96 -13.39
CA PHE A 480 4.80 16.41 -13.51
C PHE A 480 3.87 15.20 -13.47
N LEU A 481 2.96 15.14 -12.50
CA LEU A 481 1.94 14.09 -12.42
C LEU A 481 0.61 14.61 -12.97
N THR A 482 0.07 13.95 -13.98
CA THR A 482 -1.19 14.33 -14.64
C THR A 482 -2.13 13.11 -14.74
N LYS A 483 -3.42 13.27 -14.42
CA LYS A 483 -4.39 12.18 -14.58
C LYS A 483 -4.78 12.01 -16.05
N GLN A 484 -4.83 10.77 -16.55
CA GLN A 484 -5.17 10.45 -17.94
C GLN A 484 -6.49 11.13 -18.38
N GLY A 485 -6.46 11.77 -19.55
CA GLY A 485 -7.63 12.41 -20.17
C GLY A 485 -7.91 13.85 -19.74
N ALA A 486 -6.96 14.56 -19.12
CA ALA A 486 -7.12 15.96 -18.72
C ALA A 486 -6.95 16.94 -19.89
N SER A 487 -5.97 16.77 -20.79
CA SER A 487 -5.86 17.59 -22.01
C SER A 487 -4.73 17.11 -22.92
N THR A 488 -4.87 15.96 -23.59
CA THR A 488 -3.78 15.29 -24.32
C THR A 488 -3.05 16.18 -25.35
N LEU A 489 -3.78 17.10 -26.00
CA LEU A 489 -3.21 18.08 -26.93
C LEU A 489 -2.31 19.13 -26.23
N GLN A 490 -2.75 19.66 -25.09
CA GLN A 490 -2.03 20.70 -24.36
C GLN A 490 -0.82 20.14 -23.61
N GLU A 491 -0.91 18.89 -23.15
CA GLU A 491 0.20 18.12 -22.59
C GLU A 491 1.30 17.91 -23.64
N GLY A 492 0.92 17.55 -24.87
CA GLY A 492 1.85 17.42 -26.01
C GLY A 492 2.55 18.73 -26.39
N ASP A 493 1.79 19.83 -26.43
CA ASP A 493 2.34 21.17 -26.68
C ASP A 493 3.33 21.60 -25.59
N PHE A 494 2.97 21.39 -24.31
CA PHE A 494 3.82 21.72 -23.16
C PHE A 494 5.11 20.89 -23.15
N SER A 495 4.99 19.59 -23.42
CA SER A 495 6.12 18.66 -23.52
C SER A 495 7.10 19.07 -24.62
N SER A 496 6.59 19.33 -25.83
CA SER A 496 7.40 19.72 -26.98
C SER A 496 8.14 21.04 -26.75
N SER A 497 7.48 22.00 -26.10
CA SER A 497 8.02 23.34 -25.84
C SER A 497 9.17 23.35 -24.82
N HIS A 498 9.23 22.37 -23.92
CA HIS A 498 10.20 22.34 -22.81
C HIS A 498 11.16 21.15 -22.85
N GLY A 499 11.10 20.34 -23.91
CA GLY A 499 11.88 19.11 -24.06
C GLY A 499 11.56 18.07 -22.98
N ILE A 500 10.31 17.98 -22.54
CA ILE A 500 9.89 17.07 -21.48
C ILE A 500 9.54 15.73 -22.10
N GLU A 501 10.11 14.66 -21.59
CA GLU A 501 9.74 13.32 -22.03
C GLU A 501 8.47 12.86 -21.31
N ILE A 502 7.49 12.40 -22.10
CA ILE A 502 6.20 11.90 -21.59
C ILE A 502 6.38 10.43 -21.24
N PHE A 503 5.87 10.04 -20.08
CA PHE A 503 5.83 8.67 -19.59
C PHE A 503 4.42 8.30 -19.16
N GLU A 504 4.11 7.02 -19.25
CA GLU A 504 2.94 6.40 -18.67
C GLU A 504 3.32 5.66 -17.39
N LEU A 505 2.50 5.79 -16.35
CA LEU A 505 2.67 5.07 -15.10
C LEU A 505 2.41 3.57 -15.33
N CYS A 506 3.38 2.74 -14.92
CA CYS A 506 3.33 1.30 -15.03
C CYS A 506 3.04 0.63 -13.68
N LYS A 507 2.79 -0.69 -13.74
CA LYS A 507 2.66 -1.53 -12.55
C LYS A 507 3.97 -1.59 -11.77
N ILE A 508 3.86 -1.77 -10.45
CA ILE A 508 4.97 -2.04 -9.55
C ILE A 508 5.73 -3.30 -10.03
N SER A 509 7.06 -3.29 -9.87
CA SER A 509 7.88 -4.44 -10.20
C SER A 509 7.55 -5.63 -9.29
N PHE A 510 7.71 -6.85 -9.82
CA PHE A 510 7.54 -8.06 -9.02
C PHE A 510 8.48 -8.09 -7.81
N PHE A 511 9.71 -7.57 -7.99
CA PHE A 511 10.71 -7.48 -6.94
C PHE A 511 10.27 -6.56 -5.78
N GLU A 512 9.85 -5.33 -6.10
CA GLU A 512 9.34 -4.39 -5.09
C GLU A 512 8.11 -4.95 -4.36
N MET A 513 7.21 -5.63 -5.08
CA MET A 513 6.05 -6.30 -4.47
C MET A 513 6.45 -7.45 -3.52
N ALA A 514 7.39 -8.30 -3.93
CA ALA A 514 7.88 -9.41 -3.10
C ALA A 514 8.58 -8.88 -1.84
N HIS A 515 9.45 -7.89 -1.98
CA HIS A 515 10.16 -7.27 -0.87
C HIS A 515 9.21 -6.57 0.10
N PHE A 516 8.20 -5.86 -0.42
CA PHE A 516 7.14 -5.27 0.40
C PHE A 516 6.40 -6.33 1.23
N ILE A 517 5.98 -7.43 0.60
CA ILE A 517 5.30 -8.56 1.29
C ILE A 517 6.23 -9.19 2.32
N GLN A 518 7.51 -9.40 1.97
CA GLN A 518 8.50 -9.96 2.87
C GLN A 518 8.64 -9.15 4.16
N ARG A 519 8.79 -7.83 4.04
CA ARG A 519 8.90 -6.91 5.18
C ARG A 519 7.60 -6.76 5.95
N LYS A 520 6.47 -6.54 5.24
CA LYS A 520 5.16 -6.31 5.88
C LYS A 520 4.71 -7.53 6.68
N PHE A 521 4.99 -8.75 6.22
CA PHE A 521 4.54 -9.99 6.86
C PHE A 521 5.62 -10.79 7.58
N GLU A 522 6.88 -10.32 7.62
CA GLU A 522 8.00 -11.01 8.27
C GLU A 522 8.16 -12.48 7.80
N MET A 523 8.04 -12.69 6.48
CA MET A 523 8.09 -14.02 5.88
C MET A 523 9.42 -14.29 5.14
N GLY A 524 9.67 -15.55 4.79
CA GLY A 524 10.86 -15.92 4.02
C GLY A 524 10.77 -15.42 2.56
N GLY A 525 11.93 -15.15 1.94
CA GLY A 525 12.00 -14.62 0.57
C GLY A 525 11.19 -15.44 -0.45
N GLN A 526 11.36 -16.77 -0.47
CA GLN A 526 10.61 -17.64 -1.38
C GLN A 526 9.10 -17.65 -1.13
N GLU A 527 8.66 -17.52 0.12
CA GLU A 527 7.23 -17.41 0.45
C GLU A 527 6.66 -16.08 -0.06
N SER A 528 7.42 -15.00 0.11
CA SER A 528 7.04 -13.67 -0.37
C SER A 528 6.95 -13.60 -1.89
N GLU A 529 7.83 -14.27 -2.63
CA GLU A 529 7.80 -14.33 -4.10
C GLU A 529 6.54 -15.03 -4.62
N VAL A 530 6.18 -16.18 -4.03
CA VAL A 530 4.98 -16.90 -4.48
C VAL A 530 3.71 -16.10 -4.16
N ILE A 531 3.64 -15.47 -2.98
CA ILE A 531 2.51 -14.64 -2.61
C ILE A 531 2.44 -13.38 -3.48
N ALA A 532 3.58 -12.73 -3.75
CA ALA A 532 3.66 -11.60 -4.67
C ALA A 532 3.20 -11.97 -6.07
N LYS A 533 3.58 -13.16 -6.56
CA LYS A 533 3.15 -13.66 -7.87
C LYS A 533 1.64 -13.82 -7.91
N ARG A 534 1.05 -14.44 -6.88
CA ARG A 534 -0.42 -14.62 -6.80
C ARG A 534 -1.16 -13.29 -6.72
N LEU A 535 -0.64 -12.34 -5.94
CA LEU A 535 -1.21 -11.01 -5.83
C LEU A 535 -1.13 -10.27 -7.17
N PHE A 536 0.03 -10.33 -7.83
CA PHE A 536 0.27 -9.74 -9.13
C PHE A 536 -0.64 -10.36 -10.20
N ASP A 537 -0.75 -11.69 -10.25
CA ASP A 537 -1.64 -12.42 -11.16
C ASP A 537 -3.11 -12.04 -10.90
N THR A 538 -3.52 -11.91 -9.64
CA THR A 538 -4.86 -11.43 -9.25
C THR A 538 -5.09 -10.01 -9.75
N PHE A 539 -4.14 -9.10 -9.51
CA PHE A 539 -4.23 -7.73 -9.99
C PHE A 539 -4.25 -7.63 -11.51
N GLN A 540 -3.42 -8.40 -12.23
CA GLN A 540 -3.47 -8.46 -13.68
C GLN A 540 -4.82 -8.96 -14.19
N ARG A 541 -5.35 -10.04 -13.60
CA ARG A 541 -6.63 -10.64 -13.97
C ARG A 541 -7.77 -9.62 -13.87
N PHE A 542 -7.75 -8.81 -12.82
CA PHE A 542 -8.78 -7.81 -12.52
C PHE A 542 -8.46 -6.40 -13.08
N ASN A 543 -7.45 -6.30 -13.96
CA ASN A 543 -6.95 -5.07 -14.55
C ASN A 543 -6.66 -3.95 -13.53
N LEU A 544 -6.10 -4.33 -12.40
CA LEU A 544 -5.64 -3.45 -11.34
C LEU A 544 -4.24 -2.91 -11.64
N SER A 545 -4.04 -1.61 -11.41
CA SER A 545 -2.70 -1.07 -11.17
C SER A 545 -2.16 -1.77 -9.93
N ALA A 546 -1.03 -2.46 -10.01
CA ALA A 546 -0.59 -3.37 -8.95
C ALA A 546 -0.04 -2.63 -7.71
N HIS A 547 -0.84 -1.83 -6.99
CA HIS A 547 -0.40 -0.99 -5.88
C HIS A 547 -0.93 -1.47 -4.51
N PRO A 548 -0.11 -1.67 -3.46
CA PRO A 548 -0.60 -2.23 -2.21
C PRO A 548 -1.61 -1.39 -1.43
N THR A 549 -1.80 -0.11 -1.76
CA THR A 549 -2.81 0.72 -1.08
C THR A 549 -4.23 0.24 -1.29
N TYR A 550 -4.51 -0.59 -2.32
CA TYR A 550 -5.76 -1.35 -2.44
C TYR A 550 -6.05 -2.24 -1.22
N LEU A 551 -5.02 -2.62 -0.48
CA LEU A 551 -5.09 -3.49 0.69
C LEU A 551 -5.01 -2.68 2.00
N ALA A 552 -5.04 -1.35 1.90
CA ALA A 552 -4.96 -0.47 3.07
C ALA A 552 -6.20 -0.63 3.95
N GLY A 553 -5.97 -0.78 5.25
CA GLY A 553 -7.04 -1.01 6.24
C GLY A 553 -7.43 -2.48 6.44
N ILE A 554 -6.83 -3.41 5.71
CA ILE A 554 -6.94 -4.85 6.01
C ILE A 554 -5.91 -5.20 7.11
N PRO A 555 -6.34 -5.80 8.25
CA PRO A 555 -5.40 -6.25 9.27
C PRO A 555 -4.37 -7.22 8.70
N LYS A 556 -3.10 -7.08 9.11
CA LYS A 556 -1.97 -7.89 8.63
C LYS A 556 -2.26 -9.38 8.71
N GLU A 557 -2.85 -9.84 9.81
CA GLU A 557 -3.19 -11.23 10.06
C GLU A 557 -4.29 -11.74 9.11
N THR A 558 -5.28 -10.89 8.81
CA THR A 558 -6.38 -11.22 7.91
C THR A 558 -5.88 -11.32 6.47
N LEU A 559 -5.11 -10.33 6.02
CA LEU A 559 -4.51 -10.31 4.70
C LEU A 559 -3.57 -11.51 4.49
N PHE A 560 -2.74 -11.82 5.49
CA PHE A 560 -1.87 -12.99 5.47
C PHE A 560 -2.65 -14.30 5.30
N THR A 561 -3.73 -14.47 6.07
CA THR A 561 -4.57 -15.68 6.01
C THR A 561 -5.22 -15.85 4.63
N ILE A 562 -5.77 -14.77 4.07
CA ILE A 562 -6.42 -14.75 2.75
C ILE A 562 -5.42 -15.09 1.65
N LEU A 563 -4.22 -14.49 1.69
CA LEU A 563 -3.15 -14.73 0.73
C LEU A 563 -2.62 -16.18 0.80
N GLN A 564 -2.47 -16.73 2.00
CA GLN A 564 -2.10 -18.14 2.17
C GLN A 564 -3.19 -19.09 1.68
N ALA A 565 -4.46 -18.76 1.93
CA ALA A 565 -5.60 -19.57 1.52
C ALA A 565 -5.94 -19.44 0.02
N ASN A 566 -5.30 -18.53 -0.73
CA ASN A 566 -5.61 -18.23 -2.12
C ASN A 566 -7.09 -17.83 -2.32
N ARG A 567 -7.65 -17.08 -1.36
CA ARG A 567 -9.04 -16.58 -1.35
C ARG A 567 -9.14 -15.25 -2.08
N ARG A 568 -9.36 -15.29 -3.40
CA ARG A 568 -9.30 -14.08 -4.23
C ARG A 568 -10.53 -13.22 -4.08
N GLY A 569 -11.73 -13.80 -3.99
CA GLY A 569 -12.96 -13.04 -3.82
C GLY A 569 -13.07 -12.37 -2.46
N GLU A 570 -12.63 -13.01 -1.37
CA GLU A 570 -12.51 -12.34 -0.06
C GLU A 570 -11.51 -11.16 -0.11
N LEU A 571 -10.35 -11.34 -0.75
CA LEU A 571 -9.37 -10.27 -0.95
C LEU A 571 -9.98 -9.08 -1.71
N ILE A 572 -10.67 -9.38 -2.81
CA ILE A 572 -11.34 -8.38 -3.64
C ILE A 572 -12.47 -7.69 -2.86
N GLN A 573 -13.30 -8.43 -2.13
CA GLN A 573 -14.35 -7.87 -1.29
C GLN A 573 -13.77 -6.88 -0.27
N MET A 574 -12.70 -7.25 0.42
CA MET A 574 -12.06 -6.37 1.39
C MET A 574 -11.47 -5.12 0.73
N ALA A 575 -10.90 -5.23 -0.47
CA ALA A 575 -10.41 -4.09 -1.22
C ALA A 575 -11.56 -3.14 -1.63
N VAL A 576 -12.69 -3.67 -2.12
CA VAL A 576 -13.89 -2.86 -2.43
C VAL A 576 -14.43 -2.18 -1.17
N ASP A 577 -14.52 -2.91 -0.06
CA ASP A 577 -14.97 -2.39 1.23
C ASP A 577 -14.06 -1.28 1.77
N GLY A 578 -12.74 -1.43 1.64
CA GLY A 578 -11.76 -0.41 1.99
C GLY A 578 -11.98 0.86 1.17
N PHE A 579 -12.12 0.71 -0.16
CA PHE A 579 -12.39 1.83 -1.06
C PHE A 579 -13.67 2.59 -0.76
N LEU A 580 -14.79 1.87 -0.57
CA LEU A 580 -16.06 2.52 -0.25
C LEU A 580 -16.01 3.21 1.12
N SER A 581 -15.14 2.77 2.03
CA SER A 581 -14.91 3.44 3.31
C SER A 581 -14.21 4.80 3.11
N PHE A 582 -13.30 4.94 2.14
CA PHE A 582 -12.70 6.23 1.79
C PHE A 582 -13.73 7.23 1.25
N LEU A 583 -14.65 6.76 0.41
CA LEU A 583 -15.76 7.59 -0.09
C LEU A 583 -16.67 8.10 1.04
N VAL A 584 -16.83 7.34 2.13
CA VAL A 584 -17.63 7.77 3.29
C VAL A 584 -16.85 8.79 4.11
N ALA A 585 -15.56 8.56 4.36
CA ALA A 585 -14.74 9.42 5.20
C ALA A 585 -14.56 10.84 4.63
N ASP A 586 -14.53 10.97 3.30
CA ASP A 586 -14.39 12.26 2.61
C ASP A 586 -15.73 13.00 2.45
N ASP A 587 -16.86 12.40 2.83
CA ASP A 587 -18.18 12.99 2.64
C ASP A 587 -18.57 13.92 3.80
N LYS A 588 -18.48 15.23 3.53
CA LYS A 588 -18.81 16.32 4.47
C LYS A 588 -20.24 16.85 4.36
N GLN A 589 -21.14 16.17 3.66
CA GLN A 589 -22.54 16.61 3.57
C GLN A 589 -23.31 16.38 4.88
N ASP A 590 -24.39 17.12 5.07
CA ASP A 590 -25.28 17.00 6.25
C ASP A 590 -25.87 15.59 6.41
N VAL A 591 -26.11 14.88 5.30
CA VAL A 591 -26.55 13.48 5.27
C VAL A 591 -25.50 12.61 4.62
N THR A 592 -24.62 12.03 5.43
CA THR A 592 -23.63 11.06 4.96
C THR A 592 -24.24 9.66 4.87
N LEU A 593 -24.48 9.18 3.65
CA LEU A 593 -24.94 7.79 3.47
C LEU A 593 -23.88 6.79 3.96
N SER A 594 -24.31 5.61 4.39
CA SER A 594 -23.38 4.57 4.84
C SER A 594 -22.61 3.93 3.67
N ARG A 595 -21.50 3.25 3.98
CA ARG A 595 -20.77 2.39 3.02
C ARG A 595 -21.72 1.40 2.33
N THR A 596 -22.56 0.74 3.12
CA THR A 596 -23.53 -0.25 2.65
C THR A 596 -24.53 0.35 1.68
N THR A 597 -25.03 1.56 1.97
CA THR A 597 -25.99 2.26 1.11
C THR A 597 -25.35 2.65 -0.23
N ARG A 598 -24.10 3.14 -0.22
CA ARG A 598 -23.36 3.44 -1.46
C ARG A 598 -23.11 2.18 -2.30
N SER A 599 -22.77 1.06 -1.64
CA SER A 599 -22.65 -0.24 -2.31
C SER A 599 -23.96 -0.66 -2.98
N LEU A 600 -25.10 -0.53 -2.28
CA LEU A 600 -26.43 -0.85 -2.83
C LEU A 600 -26.79 0.01 -4.04
N PHE A 601 -26.47 1.31 -4.01
CA PHE A 601 -26.65 2.19 -5.17
C PHE A 601 -25.84 1.71 -6.38
N LEU A 602 -24.54 1.46 -6.20
CA LEU A 602 -23.67 0.99 -7.29
C LEU A 602 -24.08 -0.39 -7.81
N ARG A 603 -24.55 -1.28 -6.94
CA ARG A 603 -25.14 -2.58 -7.32
C ARG A 603 -26.38 -2.42 -8.21
N SER A 604 -27.27 -1.49 -7.85
CA SER A 604 -28.43 -1.20 -8.69
C SER A 604 -28.00 -0.63 -10.05
N LEU A 605 -26.99 0.25 -10.07
CA LEU A 605 -26.48 0.85 -11.30
C LEU A 605 -25.83 -0.20 -12.24
N VAL A 606 -24.94 -1.05 -11.71
CA VAL A 606 -24.27 -2.09 -12.51
C VAL A 606 -25.26 -3.10 -13.07
N ARG A 607 -26.33 -3.43 -12.33
CA ARG A 607 -27.42 -4.28 -12.84
C ARG A 607 -28.09 -3.68 -14.08
N GLU A 608 -28.45 -2.40 -14.02
CA GLU A 608 -29.09 -1.73 -15.16
C GLU A 608 -28.17 -1.68 -16.39
N ILE A 609 -26.87 -1.47 -16.17
CA ILE A 609 -25.88 -1.40 -17.26
C ILE A 609 -25.62 -2.79 -17.86
N LYS A 610 -25.26 -3.78 -17.04
CA LYS A 610 -24.77 -5.09 -17.52
C LYS A 610 -25.88 -6.11 -17.80
N VAL A 611 -26.92 -6.14 -16.98
CA VAL A 611 -28.00 -7.14 -17.10
C VAL A 611 -29.12 -6.63 -18.00
N ASN A 612 -29.47 -5.34 -17.88
CA ASN A 612 -30.55 -4.74 -18.67
C ASN A 612 -30.05 -4.00 -19.93
N GLY A 613 -28.74 -3.81 -20.10
CA GLY A 613 -28.15 -3.17 -21.28
C GLY A 613 -28.47 -1.68 -21.40
N ARG A 614 -28.80 -1.01 -20.29
CA ARG A 614 -29.16 0.42 -20.28
C ARG A 614 -27.91 1.28 -20.27
N SER A 615 -27.85 2.28 -21.15
CA SER A 615 -26.84 3.34 -21.09
C SER A 615 -27.39 4.55 -20.31
N PHE A 616 -26.50 5.24 -19.59
CA PHE A 616 -26.85 6.48 -18.88
C PHE A 616 -25.91 7.58 -19.32
N ASP A 617 -26.47 8.65 -19.87
CA ASP A 617 -25.79 9.94 -20.00
C ASP A 617 -25.89 10.74 -18.68
N ASN A 618 -25.32 11.94 -18.64
CA ASN A 618 -25.38 12.81 -17.44
C ASN A 618 -26.82 13.01 -16.94
N SER A 619 -27.78 13.24 -17.86
CA SER A 619 -29.17 13.52 -17.50
C SER A 619 -29.89 12.27 -16.98
N GLY A 620 -29.70 11.14 -17.64
CA GLY A 620 -30.28 9.85 -17.25
C GLY A 620 -29.72 9.32 -15.94
N LEU A 621 -28.43 9.55 -15.66
CA LEU A 621 -27.82 9.19 -14.37
C LEU A 621 -28.36 10.06 -13.22
N MET A 622 -28.58 11.35 -13.48
CA MET A 622 -29.21 12.27 -12.54
C MET A 622 -30.66 11.86 -12.23
N GLU A 623 -31.44 11.51 -13.25
CA GLU A 623 -32.81 11.02 -13.07
C GLU A 623 -32.83 9.70 -12.28
N PHE A 624 -31.95 8.75 -12.62
CA PHE A 624 -31.81 7.49 -11.91
C PHE A 624 -31.50 7.69 -10.42
N THR A 625 -30.53 8.55 -10.11
CA THR A 625 -30.12 8.86 -8.73
C THR A 625 -31.23 9.59 -7.97
N THR A 626 -31.95 10.49 -8.63
CA THR A 626 -33.10 11.19 -8.05
C THR A 626 -34.22 10.22 -7.69
N ASN A 627 -34.52 9.26 -8.57
CA ASN A 627 -35.54 8.25 -8.32
C ASN A 627 -35.12 7.30 -7.19
N TYR A 628 -33.85 6.89 -7.16
CA TYR A 628 -33.30 6.08 -6.09
C TYR A 628 -33.38 6.80 -4.73
N ALA A 629 -32.98 8.08 -4.66
CA ALA A 629 -33.09 8.87 -3.44
C ALA A 629 -34.54 9.00 -2.95
N LYS A 630 -35.50 9.21 -3.86
CA LYS A 630 -36.93 9.29 -3.54
C LYS A 630 -37.51 7.97 -3.03
N GLU A 631 -37.12 6.84 -3.64
CA GLU A 631 -37.59 5.51 -3.24
C GLU A 631 -37.28 5.20 -1.77
N PHE A 632 -36.08 5.57 -1.33
CA PHE A 632 -35.61 5.31 0.03
C PHE A 632 -35.74 6.52 0.98
N GLY A 633 -36.21 7.66 0.50
CA GLY A 633 -36.40 8.88 1.30
C GLY A 633 -35.10 9.55 1.75
N TYR A 634 -34.02 9.45 0.95
CA TYR A 634 -32.75 10.10 1.25
C TYR A 634 -32.79 11.59 0.88
N ASP A 635 -32.44 12.46 1.83
CA ASP A 635 -32.28 13.90 1.61
C ASP A 635 -30.83 14.20 1.18
N ILE A 636 -30.51 13.90 -0.08
CA ILE A 636 -29.19 14.08 -0.68
C ILE A 636 -29.30 14.90 -1.98
N ASP A 637 -28.25 15.66 -2.29
CA ASP A 637 -28.08 16.23 -3.63
C ASP A 637 -27.57 15.15 -4.61
N PRO A 638 -28.34 14.79 -5.67
CA PRO A 638 -27.97 13.70 -6.56
C PRO A 638 -26.64 13.91 -7.29
N TRP A 639 -26.34 15.15 -7.72
CA TRP A 639 -25.11 15.41 -8.47
C TRP A 639 -23.89 15.30 -7.56
N SER A 640 -23.89 15.98 -6.42
CA SER A 640 -22.78 15.92 -5.47
C SER A 640 -22.59 14.50 -4.90
N PHE A 641 -23.65 13.68 -4.85
CA PHE A 641 -23.52 12.25 -4.54
C PHE A 641 -22.80 11.46 -5.65
N ILE A 642 -23.15 11.69 -6.92
CA ILE A 642 -22.51 11.05 -8.09
C ILE A 642 -21.05 11.49 -8.24
N GLU A 643 -20.80 12.79 -8.11
CA GLU A 643 -19.50 13.45 -8.32
C GLU A 643 -18.39 12.80 -7.49
N LYS A 644 -18.68 12.38 -6.25
CA LYS A 644 -17.73 11.67 -5.40
C LYS A 644 -17.24 10.36 -6.00
N PHE A 645 -18.11 9.60 -6.66
CA PHE A 645 -17.70 8.38 -7.35
C PHE A 645 -16.86 8.68 -8.58
N ILE A 646 -17.08 9.82 -9.25
CA ILE A 646 -16.30 10.26 -10.41
C ILE A 646 -14.92 10.76 -9.97
N ASP A 647 -14.87 11.61 -8.95
CA ASP A 647 -13.64 12.20 -8.42
C ASP A 647 -12.68 11.15 -7.88
N LYS A 648 -13.22 10.12 -7.23
CA LYS A 648 -12.45 8.96 -6.74
C LYS A 648 -12.22 7.89 -7.81
N GLY A 649 -12.60 8.15 -9.06
CA GLY A 649 -12.32 7.26 -10.18
C GLY A 649 -13.03 5.91 -10.11
N VAL A 650 -14.19 5.81 -9.45
CA VAL A 650 -15.05 4.61 -9.47
C VAL A 650 -15.89 4.58 -10.74
N LEU A 651 -16.40 5.75 -11.14
CA LEU A 651 -17.17 5.94 -12.36
C LEU A 651 -16.49 6.96 -13.28
N HIS A 652 -16.71 6.86 -14.58
CA HIS A 652 -16.28 7.87 -15.53
C HIS A 652 -17.22 7.90 -16.74
N PHE A 653 -17.14 8.98 -17.52
CA PHE A 653 -17.84 9.07 -18.78
C PHE A 653 -16.93 8.69 -19.94
N GLU A 654 -17.38 7.74 -20.75
CA GLU A 654 -16.76 7.33 -22.01
C GLU A 654 -17.80 7.44 -23.15
N GLY A 655 -17.47 8.16 -24.22
CA GLY A 655 -18.41 8.40 -25.31
C GLY A 655 -19.72 9.09 -24.89
N GLY A 656 -19.72 9.80 -23.75
CA GLY A 656 -20.89 10.46 -23.18
C GLY A 656 -21.77 9.59 -22.28
N ASN A 657 -21.44 8.31 -22.08
CA ASN A 657 -22.15 7.39 -21.19
C ASN A 657 -21.33 7.04 -19.95
N ILE A 658 -21.99 6.77 -18.83
CA ILE A 658 -21.34 6.33 -17.60
C ILE A 658 -20.82 4.90 -17.74
N CYS A 659 -19.58 4.69 -17.30
CA CYS A 659 -18.91 3.40 -17.22
C CYS A 659 -18.28 3.25 -15.83
N PHE A 660 -18.14 2.01 -15.37
CA PHE A 660 -17.30 1.73 -14.22
C PHE A 660 -15.84 1.84 -14.65
N SER A 661 -15.09 2.68 -13.95
CA SER A 661 -13.65 2.87 -14.19
C SER A 661 -12.84 1.66 -13.73
N ILE A 662 -13.36 0.90 -12.76
CA ILE A 662 -12.63 -0.15 -12.06
C ILE A 662 -13.32 -1.51 -12.29
N PRO A 663 -12.82 -2.36 -13.21
CA PRO A 663 -13.49 -3.61 -13.60
C PRO A 663 -13.74 -4.59 -12.45
N PHE A 664 -12.87 -4.65 -11.46
CA PHE A 664 -13.03 -5.58 -10.33
C PHE A 664 -14.11 -5.14 -9.34
N VAL A 665 -14.28 -3.82 -9.15
CA VAL A 665 -15.36 -3.25 -8.34
C VAL A 665 -16.68 -3.56 -9.04
N GLU A 666 -16.73 -3.34 -10.35
CA GLU A 666 -17.87 -3.70 -11.20
C GLU A 666 -18.23 -5.19 -11.07
N ALA A 667 -17.27 -6.09 -11.30
CA ALA A 667 -17.47 -7.54 -11.24
C ALA A 667 -17.89 -8.01 -9.83
N HIS A 668 -17.30 -7.45 -8.77
CA HIS A 668 -17.67 -7.79 -7.40
C HIS A 668 -19.10 -7.35 -7.07
N LEU A 669 -19.45 -6.09 -7.37
CA LEU A 669 -20.80 -5.57 -7.12
C LEU A 669 -21.85 -6.35 -7.91
N LEU A 670 -21.56 -6.70 -9.17
CA LEU A 670 -22.44 -7.51 -9.99
C LEU A 670 -22.58 -8.93 -9.43
N ALA A 671 -21.50 -9.57 -9.00
CA ALA A 671 -21.54 -10.90 -8.39
C ALA A 671 -22.40 -10.92 -7.12
N VAL A 672 -22.27 -9.91 -6.26
CA VAL A 672 -23.10 -9.77 -5.05
C VAL A 672 -24.57 -9.56 -5.41
N GLU A 673 -24.87 -8.74 -6.43
CA GLU A 673 -26.23 -8.51 -6.90
C GLU A 673 -26.88 -9.78 -7.46
N LEU A 674 -26.17 -10.49 -8.34
CA LEU A 674 -26.62 -11.75 -8.92
C LEU A 674 -26.81 -12.83 -7.85
N SER A 675 -25.96 -12.87 -6.80
CA SER A 675 -26.10 -13.82 -5.69
C SER A 675 -27.39 -13.60 -4.90
N SER A 676 -27.83 -12.35 -4.79
CA SER A 676 -29.13 -12.02 -4.17
C SER A 676 -30.34 -12.27 -5.08
N GLN A 677 -30.13 -12.49 -6.39
CA GLN A 677 -31.18 -12.68 -7.39
C GLN A 677 -30.88 -13.86 -8.33
N PRO A 678 -31.07 -15.12 -7.89
CA PRO A 678 -30.68 -16.33 -8.65
C PRO A 678 -31.26 -16.42 -10.07
N GLU A 679 -32.49 -15.94 -10.28
CA GLU A 679 -33.13 -15.94 -11.60
C GLU A 679 -32.40 -15.04 -12.61
N LEU A 680 -31.90 -13.88 -12.16
CA LEU A 680 -31.08 -13.00 -13.01
C LEU A 680 -29.71 -13.63 -13.27
N ALA A 681 -29.11 -14.26 -12.27
CA ALA A 681 -27.82 -14.96 -12.43
C ALA A 681 -27.91 -16.05 -13.50
N ARG A 682 -29.01 -16.80 -13.53
CA ARG A 682 -29.27 -17.83 -14.55
C ARG A 682 -29.35 -17.24 -15.96
N LYS A 683 -29.98 -16.07 -16.12
CA LYS A 683 -30.06 -15.39 -17.42
C LYS A 683 -28.71 -14.81 -17.84
N TYR A 684 -27.94 -14.30 -16.88
CA TYR A 684 -26.66 -13.64 -17.13
C TYR A 684 -25.55 -14.64 -17.48
N PHE A 685 -25.41 -15.73 -16.72
CA PHE A 685 -24.38 -16.74 -16.93
C PHE A 685 -24.80 -17.79 -17.98
N ASN A 686 -24.81 -17.37 -19.24
CA ASN A 686 -25.06 -18.24 -20.38
C ASN A 686 -23.74 -18.80 -20.96
N LEU A 687 -23.49 -20.10 -20.78
CA LEU A 687 -22.29 -20.79 -21.29
C LEU A 687 -22.11 -20.74 -22.80
N HIS A 688 -23.19 -20.52 -23.55
CA HIS A 688 -23.14 -20.41 -25.01
C HIS A 688 -22.89 -18.98 -25.51
N SER A 689 -22.66 -18.03 -24.59
CA SER A 689 -22.36 -16.64 -24.94
C SER A 689 -20.87 -16.48 -25.20
N ASP A 690 -20.51 -15.88 -26.35
CA ASP A 690 -19.12 -15.54 -26.67
C ASP A 690 -18.51 -14.55 -25.65
N ASP A 691 -19.36 -13.69 -25.07
CA ASP A 691 -18.98 -12.68 -24.06
C ASP A 691 -19.19 -13.15 -22.61
N PHE A 692 -18.96 -14.42 -22.29
CA PHE A 692 -19.14 -14.92 -20.92
C PHE A 692 -18.24 -14.18 -19.91
N ASP A 693 -18.85 -13.54 -18.92
CA ASP A 693 -18.16 -12.76 -17.89
C ASP A 693 -17.53 -13.67 -16.82
N ILE A 694 -16.34 -14.19 -17.15
CA ILE A 694 -15.59 -15.10 -16.29
C ILE A 694 -15.13 -14.46 -14.98
N TYR A 695 -14.96 -13.13 -14.96
CA TYR A 695 -14.47 -12.40 -13.78
C TYR A 695 -15.57 -12.28 -12.73
N THR A 696 -16.77 -11.88 -13.15
CA THR A 696 -17.95 -11.88 -12.27
C THR A 696 -18.31 -13.30 -11.85
N PHE A 697 -18.20 -14.29 -12.76
CA PHE A 697 -18.48 -15.70 -12.43
C PHE A 697 -17.53 -16.25 -11.37
N ASP A 698 -16.24 -15.90 -11.43
CA ASP A 698 -15.22 -16.28 -10.42
C ASP A 698 -15.62 -15.83 -9.02
N LEU A 699 -15.93 -14.54 -8.87
CA LEU A 699 -16.36 -13.95 -7.60
C LEU A 699 -17.72 -14.51 -7.15
N TYR A 700 -18.64 -14.71 -8.08
CA TYR A 700 -19.96 -15.30 -7.83
C TYR A 700 -19.84 -16.72 -7.27
N CYS A 701 -18.89 -17.52 -7.77
CA CYS A 701 -18.66 -18.88 -7.27
C CYS A 701 -18.27 -18.91 -5.78
N GLU A 702 -17.46 -17.93 -5.33
CA GLU A 702 -17.13 -17.79 -3.91
C GLU A 702 -18.33 -17.36 -3.05
N LEU A 703 -19.30 -16.62 -3.61
CA LEU A 703 -20.54 -16.21 -2.92
C LEU A 703 -21.62 -17.31 -2.92
N GLY A 704 -21.47 -18.33 -3.74
CA GLY A 704 -22.35 -19.50 -3.79
C GLY A 704 -23.19 -19.56 -5.05
N VAL A 705 -23.20 -20.74 -5.67
CA VAL A 705 -23.83 -20.99 -6.97
C VAL A 705 -25.09 -21.83 -6.80
N PRO A 706 -26.23 -21.43 -7.39
CA PRO A 706 -27.44 -22.24 -7.44
C PRO A 706 -27.20 -23.60 -8.12
N PRO A 707 -27.85 -24.68 -7.66
CA PRO A 707 -27.68 -26.03 -8.24
C PRO A 707 -27.89 -26.09 -9.75
N GLU A 708 -28.78 -25.27 -10.30
CA GLU A 708 -29.15 -25.25 -11.72
C GLU A 708 -27.97 -24.81 -12.61
N ILE A 709 -27.17 -23.83 -12.17
CA ILE A 709 -25.98 -23.38 -12.91
C ILE A 709 -24.89 -24.46 -12.82
N ILE A 710 -24.72 -25.09 -11.66
CA ILE A 710 -23.78 -26.22 -11.47
C ILE A 710 -24.15 -27.38 -12.39
N GLU A 711 -25.44 -27.72 -12.47
CA GLU A 711 -25.95 -28.75 -13.38
C GLU A 711 -25.75 -28.37 -14.84
N SER A 712 -25.97 -27.11 -15.22
CA SER A 712 -25.69 -26.62 -16.58
C SER A 712 -24.22 -26.82 -16.97
N VAL A 713 -23.28 -26.42 -16.11
CA VAL A 713 -21.84 -26.62 -16.35
C VAL A 713 -21.50 -28.11 -16.42
N SER A 714 -22.05 -28.92 -15.51
CA SER A 714 -21.81 -30.36 -15.50
C SER A 714 -22.34 -31.06 -16.76
N ASN A 715 -23.51 -30.66 -17.26
CA ASN A 715 -24.08 -31.23 -18.47
C ASN A 715 -23.26 -30.84 -19.70
N GLU A 716 -22.85 -29.57 -19.78
CA GLU A 716 -22.05 -29.08 -20.90
C GLU A 716 -20.68 -29.76 -20.98
N LEU A 717 -20.02 -30.01 -19.84
CA LEU A 717 -18.79 -30.79 -19.79
C LEU A 717 -18.94 -32.19 -20.41
N ILE A 718 -20.07 -32.86 -20.14
CA ILE A 718 -20.35 -34.19 -20.67
C ILE A 718 -20.56 -34.13 -22.19
N VAL A 719 -21.32 -33.14 -22.67
CA VAL A 719 -21.54 -32.93 -24.10
C VAL A 719 -20.21 -32.75 -24.81
N GLN A 720 -19.36 -31.84 -24.32
CA GLN A 720 -18.04 -31.59 -24.90
C GLN A 720 -17.10 -32.81 -24.80
N CYS A 721 -17.19 -33.61 -23.74
CA CYS A 721 -16.44 -34.88 -23.64
C CYS A 721 -16.83 -35.90 -24.72
N GLU A 722 -18.10 -35.91 -25.16
CA GLU A 722 -18.56 -36.81 -26.20
C GLU A 722 -18.30 -36.23 -27.60
N GLU A 723 -18.38 -34.92 -27.80
CA GLU A 723 -18.03 -34.25 -29.06
C GLU A 723 -16.54 -34.42 -29.41
N LEU A 724 -15.65 -34.26 -28.43
CA LEU A 724 -14.19 -34.39 -28.63
C LEU A 724 -13.67 -35.82 -28.43
N LYS A 725 -14.55 -36.81 -28.27
CA LYS A 725 -14.14 -38.18 -27.97
C LYS A 725 -13.22 -38.74 -29.05
N LEU A 726 -12.16 -39.42 -28.62
CA LEU A 726 -11.22 -40.09 -29.52
C LEU A 726 -11.91 -41.22 -30.30
N LEU A 727 -11.44 -41.45 -31.53
CA LEU A 727 -11.92 -42.55 -32.36
C LEU A 727 -11.53 -43.90 -31.76
N GLU A 728 -12.28 -44.95 -32.08
CA GLU A 728 -12.01 -46.28 -31.55
C GLU A 728 -10.61 -46.78 -31.99
N GLY A 729 -9.75 -47.09 -31.01
CA GLY A 729 -8.36 -47.51 -31.24
C GLY A 729 -7.36 -46.36 -31.42
N GLU A 730 -7.79 -45.11 -31.38
CA GLU A 730 -6.92 -43.95 -31.40
C GLU A 730 -6.21 -43.74 -30.06
N GLU A 731 -4.88 -43.68 -30.08
CA GLU A 731 -4.08 -43.37 -28.91
C GLU A 731 -3.88 -41.86 -28.77
N HIS A 732 -3.85 -41.38 -27.52
CA HIS A 732 -3.61 -39.97 -27.23
C HIS A 732 -2.29 -39.47 -27.84
N ILE A 733 -2.27 -38.28 -28.45
CA ILE A 733 -1.11 -37.78 -29.21
C ILE A 733 0.19 -37.74 -28.39
N LEU A 734 0.13 -37.30 -27.13
CA LEU A 734 1.29 -37.29 -26.20
C LEU A 734 1.83 -38.69 -25.85
N LEU A 735 1.03 -39.75 -26.02
CA LEU A 735 1.42 -41.14 -25.74
C LEU A 735 1.84 -41.88 -27.02
N SER A 736 1.31 -41.47 -28.17
CA SER A 736 1.49 -42.13 -29.48
C SER A 736 2.90 -42.03 -30.09
N GLY A 737 3.79 -41.20 -29.53
CA GLY A 737 5.13 -40.94 -30.10
C GLY A 737 5.14 -40.24 -31.46
N LYS A 738 3.98 -39.77 -31.95
CA LYS A 738 3.83 -39.05 -33.24
C LYS A 738 4.48 -37.67 -33.21
N VAL A 739 4.50 -37.00 -32.06
CA VAL A 739 5.08 -35.65 -31.91
C VAL A 739 6.57 -35.74 -31.62
N ARG A 740 7.40 -35.28 -32.56
CA ARG A 740 8.87 -35.36 -32.49
C ARG A 740 9.53 -34.04 -32.93
N PRO A 741 9.51 -33.01 -32.06
CA PRO A 741 10.15 -31.73 -32.34
C PRO A 741 11.63 -31.91 -32.68
N GLU A 742 12.12 -31.12 -33.64
CA GLU A 742 13.47 -31.29 -34.18
C GLU A 742 14.56 -31.04 -33.11
N ILE A 743 14.29 -30.11 -32.19
CA ILE A 743 15.22 -29.76 -31.11
C ILE A 743 15.51 -30.92 -30.15
N LEU A 744 14.54 -31.82 -29.94
CA LEU A 744 14.70 -32.97 -29.04
C LEU A 744 15.59 -34.06 -29.64
N LYS A 745 15.79 -34.08 -30.96
CA LYS A 745 16.76 -34.96 -31.64
C LYS A 745 18.19 -34.48 -31.42
N HIS A 746 18.38 -33.19 -31.12
CA HIS A 746 19.69 -32.57 -31.00
C HIS A 746 19.80 -31.64 -29.78
N PRO A 747 19.84 -32.18 -28.54
CA PRO A 747 19.84 -31.38 -27.31
C PRO A 747 20.96 -30.34 -27.19
N ARG A 748 22.10 -30.54 -27.87
CA ARG A 748 23.21 -29.57 -27.93
C ARG A 748 22.80 -28.25 -28.59
N ARG A 749 21.85 -28.28 -29.53
CA ARG A 749 21.35 -27.07 -30.24
C ARG A 749 20.72 -26.08 -29.27
N LEU A 750 19.94 -26.56 -28.29
CA LEU A 750 19.30 -25.71 -27.28
C LEU A 750 20.33 -24.96 -26.43
N LYS A 751 21.40 -25.65 -26.01
CA LYS A 751 22.50 -25.03 -25.26
C LYS A 751 23.22 -23.98 -26.09
N THR A 752 23.46 -24.26 -27.37
CA THR A 752 24.06 -23.29 -28.30
C THR A 752 23.17 -22.05 -28.49
N VAL A 753 21.85 -22.21 -28.61
CA VAL A 753 20.92 -21.07 -28.68
C VAL A 753 20.96 -20.25 -27.39
N GLN A 754 20.96 -20.89 -26.21
CA GLN A 754 21.07 -20.19 -24.93
C GLN A 754 22.40 -19.43 -24.77
N GLU A 755 23.53 -20.05 -25.08
CA GLU A 755 24.86 -19.43 -25.02
C GLU A 755 24.96 -18.24 -25.99
N ASN A 756 24.39 -18.36 -27.19
CA ASN A 756 24.36 -17.32 -28.19
C ASN A 756 23.45 -16.15 -27.79
N LEU A 757 22.24 -16.42 -27.28
CA LEU A 757 21.34 -15.39 -26.73
C LEU A 757 21.94 -14.69 -25.51
N GLY A 758 22.71 -15.41 -24.68
CA GLY A 758 23.41 -14.85 -23.52
C GLY A 758 24.51 -13.87 -23.92
N LYS A 759 25.40 -14.27 -24.84
CA LYS A 759 26.44 -13.38 -25.39
C LYS A 759 25.85 -12.14 -26.07
N MET A 760 24.74 -12.33 -26.77
CA MET A 760 23.99 -11.28 -27.43
C MET A 760 23.40 -10.30 -26.42
N ALA A 761 22.81 -10.78 -25.31
CA ALA A 761 22.36 -9.92 -24.21
C ALA A 761 23.53 -9.15 -23.55
N GLU A 762 24.67 -9.80 -23.30
CA GLU A 762 25.88 -9.14 -22.77
C GLU A 762 26.43 -8.06 -23.72
N ASN A 763 26.47 -8.32 -25.03
CA ASN A 763 26.89 -7.35 -26.04
C ASN A 763 25.93 -6.16 -26.13
N LEU A 764 24.63 -6.38 -25.97
CA LEU A 764 23.60 -5.33 -25.93
C LEU A 764 23.69 -4.49 -24.63
N TYR A 765 24.09 -5.09 -23.51
CA TYR A 765 24.27 -4.41 -22.23
C TYR A 765 25.52 -3.52 -22.24
N ASN A 766 26.63 -4.02 -22.81
CA ASN A 766 27.90 -3.30 -22.85
C ASN A 766 28.00 -2.23 -23.95
N SER A 767 27.05 -2.17 -24.89
CA SER A 767 27.01 -1.17 -25.97
C SER A 767 26.02 -0.03 -25.66
N THR A 768 26.51 0.99 -24.95
CA THR A 768 25.87 2.30 -24.82
C THR A 768 25.97 3.06 -26.15
N GLY A 769 25.15 2.70 -27.14
CA GLY A 769 25.07 3.42 -28.40
C GLY A 769 24.37 2.70 -29.56
N ASP A 770 24.21 1.37 -29.51
CA ASP A 770 23.64 0.62 -30.64
C ASP A 770 22.12 0.43 -30.50
N ALA A 771 21.39 1.53 -30.73
CA ALA A 771 19.94 1.48 -30.83
C ALA A 771 19.45 0.66 -32.04
N LYS A 772 20.28 0.41 -33.06
CA LYS A 772 19.86 -0.32 -34.26
C LYS A 772 19.94 -1.83 -34.04
N GLY A 773 21.00 -2.32 -33.42
CA GLY A 773 21.14 -3.71 -32.96
C GLY A 773 20.03 -4.11 -31.98
N LYS A 774 19.72 -3.26 -30.99
CA LYS A 774 18.66 -3.52 -30.00
C LYS A 774 17.24 -3.62 -30.58
N GLN A 775 16.92 -2.88 -31.65
CA GLN A 775 15.59 -2.92 -32.31
C GLN A 775 15.42 -4.20 -33.09
N SER A 776 16.46 -4.49 -33.85
CA SER A 776 16.47 -5.58 -34.80
C SER A 776 16.43 -6.96 -34.15
N VAL A 777 16.87 -7.09 -32.89
CA VAL A 777 16.70 -8.31 -32.08
C VAL A 777 15.25 -8.52 -31.66
N ILE A 778 14.57 -7.44 -31.27
CA ILE A 778 13.14 -7.46 -30.95
C ILE A 778 12.35 -7.75 -32.22
N ASP A 779 12.71 -7.12 -33.34
CA ASP A 779 12.12 -7.36 -34.66
C ASP A 779 12.38 -8.78 -35.12
N LEU A 780 13.57 -9.35 -34.93
CA LEU A 780 13.86 -10.75 -35.25
C LEU A 780 12.95 -11.70 -34.48
N SER A 781 12.80 -11.51 -33.16
CA SER A 781 11.93 -12.35 -32.34
C SER A 781 10.44 -12.16 -32.66
N SER A 782 10.06 -10.95 -33.08
CA SER A 782 8.69 -10.58 -33.43
C SER A 782 8.34 -11.07 -34.82
N THR A 783 9.27 -11.00 -35.77
CA THR A 783 9.15 -11.50 -37.14
C THR A 783 9.10 -13.02 -37.15
N VAL A 784 9.96 -13.72 -36.40
CA VAL A 784 9.87 -15.19 -36.28
C VAL A 784 8.54 -15.61 -35.64
N ARG A 785 8.03 -14.84 -34.66
CA ARG A 785 6.70 -15.06 -34.09
C ARG A 785 5.60 -14.73 -35.09
N GLU A 786 5.69 -13.63 -35.82
CA GLU A 786 4.70 -13.17 -36.78
C GLU A 786 4.62 -14.12 -37.98
N MET A 787 5.73 -14.63 -38.49
CA MET A 787 5.74 -15.70 -39.50
C MET A 787 5.11 -17.00 -38.96
N ALA A 788 5.23 -17.28 -37.66
CA ALA A 788 4.51 -18.39 -37.02
C ALA A 788 3.01 -18.10 -36.87
N PHE A 789 2.62 -16.83 -36.70
CA PHE A 789 1.24 -16.38 -36.49
C PHE A 789 0.46 -16.09 -37.80
N GLN A 790 1.09 -15.54 -38.84
CA GLN A 790 0.50 -15.23 -40.15
C GLN A 790 -0.06 -16.49 -40.82
N ARG A 791 0.48 -17.67 -40.50
CA ARG A 791 -0.07 -18.97 -40.93
C ARG A 791 -1.44 -19.29 -40.32
N ARG A 792 -1.83 -18.78 -39.13
CA ARG A 792 -3.21 -18.92 -38.63
C ARG A 792 -4.23 -18.21 -39.54
N VAL A 793 -3.79 -17.15 -40.22
CA VAL A 793 -4.61 -16.36 -41.13
C VAL A 793 -4.54 -16.92 -42.57
N GLU A 794 -3.38 -17.40 -43.02
CA GLU A 794 -3.24 -18.07 -44.33
C GLU A 794 -3.93 -19.44 -44.40
N LEU A 795 -4.01 -20.19 -43.29
CA LEU A 795 -4.78 -21.43 -43.22
C LEU A 795 -6.31 -21.20 -43.31
N ASN A 796 -6.79 -19.95 -43.16
CA ASN A 796 -8.16 -19.59 -43.52
C ASN A 796 -8.35 -19.35 -45.03
N LEU A 797 -7.29 -19.42 -45.85
CA LEU A 797 -7.30 -19.12 -47.28
C LEU A 797 -6.92 -20.31 -48.19
N ASP A 798 -6.25 -21.35 -47.67
CA ASP A 798 -5.95 -22.59 -48.41
C ASP A 798 -7.11 -23.61 -48.26
N GLU A 799 -7.93 -23.78 -49.31
CA GLU A 799 -9.14 -24.64 -49.34
C GLU A 799 -8.89 -26.15 -49.08
N GLU A 800 -7.63 -26.63 -49.03
CA GLU A 800 -7.30 -28.07 -48.92
C GLU A 800 -6.99 -28.56 -47.49
N LEU A 801 -6.77 -27.67 -46.51
CA LEU A 801 -6.47 -28.03 -45.10
C LEU A 801 -7.23 -27.10 -44.13
N ASP A 802 -8.55 -27.21 -44.11
CA ASP A 802 -9.42 -26.43 -43.23
C ASP A 802 -9.30 -26.91 -41.76
N VAL A 803 -8.31 -26.40 -41.04
CA VAL A 803 -8.12 -26.61 -39.60
C VAL A 803 -8.93 -25.62 -38.74
N SER A 804 -9.61 -24.64 -39.36
CA SER A 804 -10.40 -23.61 -38.69
C SER A 804 -11.53 -24.18 -37.80
N PRO A 805 -12.34 -25.17 -38.26
CA PRO A 805 -13.40 -25.77 -37.44
C PRO A 805 -12.87 -26.48 -36.19
N MET A 806 -11.66 -27.07 -36.26
CA MET A 806 -11.08 -27.79 -35.14
C MET A 806 -10.60 -26.84 -34.04
N PHE A 807 -10.11 -25.64 -34.39
CA PHE A 807 -9.77 -24.60 -33.42
C PHE A 807 -11.01 -23.98 -32.78
N ASP A 808 -12.13 -23.86 -33.52
CA ASP A 808 -13.40 -23.38 -32.98
C ASP A 808 -14.03 -24.38 -32.00
N VAL A 809 -14.06 -25.68 -32.35
CA VAL A 809 -14.57 -26.75 -31.46
C VAL A 809 -13.71 -26.89 -30.21
N VAL A 810 -12.38 -26.87 -30.35
CA VAL A 810 -11.47 -26.87 -29.18
C VAL A 810 -11.60 -25.59 -28.38
N GLY A 811 -11.88 -24.46 -29.02
CA GLY A 811 -12.09 -23.16 -28.38
C GLY A 811 -13.29 -23.17 -27.44
N TYR A 812 -14.44 -23.68 -27.89
CA TYR A 812 -15.63 -23.79 -27.06
C TYR A 812 -15.47 -24.82 -25.93
N ALA A 813 -14.89 -25.99 -26.22
CA ALA A 813 -14.56 -26.97 -25.18
C ALA A 813 -13.62 -26.40 -24.11
N LEU A 814 -12.61 -25.62 -24.52
CA LEU A 814 -11.72 -24.91 -23.62
C LEU A 814 -12.46 -23.88 -22.78
N HIS A 815 -13.40 -23.12 -23.36
CA HIS A 815 -14.26 -22.20 -22.62
C HIS A 815 -15.04 -22.91 -21.51
N VAL A 816 -15.77 -23.99 -21.84
CA VAL A 816 -16.53 -24.79 -20.87
C VAL A 816 -15.62 -25.36 -19.78
N TRP A 817 -14.45 -25.86 -20.17
CA TRP A 817 -13.45 -26.36 -19.23
C TRP A 817 -12.97 -25.26 -18.28
N ILE A 818 -12.65 -24.06 -18.79
CA ILE A 818 -12.23 -22.90 -17.98
C ILE A 818 -13.31 -22.57 -16.93
N VAL A 819 -14.57 -22.49 -17.34
CA VAL A 819 -15.69 -22.21 -16.43
C VAL A 819 -15.80 -23.28 -15.35
N SER A 820 -15.63 -24.55 -15.71
CA SER A 820 -15.66 -25.65 -14.74
C SER A 820 -14.53 -25.60 -13.71
N VAL A 821 -13.32 -25.23 -14.13
CA VAL A 821 -12.15 -25.11 -13.26
C VAL A 821 -12.31 -23.93 -12.32
N VAL A 822 -12.86 -22.81 -12.80
CA VAL A 822 -13.21 -21.66 -11.95
C VAL A 822 -14.27 -22.04 -10.92
N LEU A 823 -15.32 -22.78 -11.32
CA LEU A 823 -16.34 -23.29 -10.40
C LEU A 823 -15.75 -24.22 -9.33
N LEU A 824 -14.87 -25.15 -9.74
CA LEU A 824 -14.20 -26.07 -8.81
C LEU A 824 -13.26 -25.35 -7.86
N GLY A 825 -12.52 -24.35 -8.34
CA GLY A 825 -11.61 -23.54 -7.55
C GLY A 825 -12.34 -22.65 -6.57
N SER A 826 -13.02 -21.63 -7.07
CA SER A 826 -13.63 -20.58 -6.25
C SER A 826 -14.87 -21.07 -5.51
N GLY A 827 -15.62 -22.01 -6.09
CA GLY A 827 -16.77 -22.66 -5.46
C GLY A 827 -16.44 -23.89 -4.60
N ALA A 828 -15.16 -24.21 -4.37
CA ALA A 828 -14.75 -25.49 -3.77
C ALA A 828 -15.37 -25.79 -2.41
N GLU A 829 -15.78 -24.79 -1.63
CA GLU A 829 -16.39 -25.01 -0.31
C GLU A 829 -17.92 -25.06 -0.35
N ARG A 830 -18.53 -24.46 -1.38
CA ARG A 830 -19.98 -24.28 -1.47
C ARG A 830 -20.67 -25.30 -2.37
N VAL A 831 -19.93 -25.93 -3.28
CA VAL A 831 -20.44 -27.05 -4.09
C VAL A 831 -20.52 -28.31 -3.22
N ARG A 832 -21.50 -29.19 -3.47
CA ARG A 832 -21.63 -30.47 -2.74
C ARG A 832 -20.62 -31.51 -3.22
N ALA A 833 -20.29 -32.48 -2.37
CA ALA A 833 -19.24 -33.46 -2.64
C ALA A 833 -19.52 -34.33 -3.89
N ASP A 834 -20.76 -34.81 -4.05
CA ASP A 834 -21.21 -35.58 -5.21
C ASP A 834 -21.08 -34.80 -6.52
N GLN A 835 -21.48 -33.53 -6.51
CA GLN A 835 -21.34 -32.63 -7.64
C GLN A 835 -19.86 -32.36 -7.98
N LYS A 836 -19.00 -32.13 -6.97
CA LYS A 836 -17.55 -31.95 -7.21
C LYS A 836 -16.92 -33.19 -7.82
N THR A 837 -17.22 -34.39 -7.31
CA THR A 837 -16.64 -35.63 -7.86
C THR A 837 -16.99 -35.79 -9.33
N LYS A 838 -18.24 -35.48 -9.72
CA LYS A 838 -18.67 -35.53 -11.11
C LYS A 838 -17.90 -34.52 -11.98
N ILE A 839 -17.87 -33.25 -11.56
CA ILE A 839 -17.19 -32.18 -12.30
C ILE A 839 -15.69 -32.46 -12.38
N VAL A 840 -15.02 -32.88 -11.30
CA VAL A 840 -13.60 -33.25 -11.31
C VAL A 840 -13.29 -34.33 -12.35
N LYS A 841 -14.10 -35.39 -12.38
CA LYS A 841 -13.94 -36.49 -13.33
C LYS A 841 -14.08 -36.00 -14.78
N ASP A 842 -15.16 -35.27 -15.08
CA ASP A 842 -15.47 -34.83 -16.44
C ASP A 842 -14.52 -33.71 -16.90
N SER A 843 -14.10 -32.81 -16.00
CA SER A 843 -13.09 -31.78 -16.29
C SER A 843 -11.71 -32.37 -16.57
N LEU A 844 -11.29 -33.43 -15.87
CA LEU A 844 -10.02 -34.12 -16.15
C LEU A 844 -10.08 -34.84 -17.52
N ARG A 845 -11.19 -35.51 -17.82
CA ARG A 845 -11.43 -36.15 -19.11
C ARG A 845 -11.40 -35.12 -20.25
N LEU A 846 -12.14 -34.02 -20.12
CA LEU A 846 -12.18 -32.97 -21.13
C LEU A 846 -10.81 -32.33 -21.32
N LEU A 847 -10.07 -32.08 -20.23
CA LEU A 847 -8.70 -31.56 -20.30
C LEU A 847 -7.79 -32.45 -21.13
N SER A 848 -7.85 -33.77 -20.91
CA SER A 848 -7.10 -34.72 -21.73
C SER A 848 -7.46 -34.60 -23.21
N LEU A 849 -8.74 -34.48 -23.56
CA LEU A 849 -9.19 -34.35 -24.95
C LEU A 849 -8.78 -33.01 -25.57
N ILE A 850 -8.85 -31.91 -24.82
CA ILE A 850 -8.37 -30.59 -25.27
C ILE A 850 -6.88 -30.65 -25.58
N ILE A 851 -6.07 -31.23 -24.68
CA ILE A 851 -4.63 -31.38 -24.90
C ILE A 851 -4.36 -32.24 -26.14
N HIS A 852 -5.15 -33.30 -26.37
CA HIS A 852 -5.06 -34.10 -27.58
C HIS A 852 -5.26 -33.24 -28.83
N HIS A 853 -6.46 -32.68 -29.01
CA HIS A 853 -6.87 -32.03 -30.25
C HIS A 853 -6.07 -30.76 -30.51
N TRP A 854 -5.78 -29.98 -29.47
CA TRP A 854 -4.97 -28.77 -29.61
C TRP A 854 -3.53 -29.12 -30.01
N THR A 855 -2.89 -30.10 -29.35
CA THR A 855 -1.53 -30.52 -29.72
C THR A 855 -1.51 -31.15 -31.13
N SER A 856 -2.55 -31.91 -31.50
CA SER A 856 -2.72 -32.47 -32.84
C SER A 856 -2.77 -31.39 -33.90
N ALA A 857 -3.58 -30.34 -33.68
CA ALA A 857 -3.68 -29.19 -34.58
C ALA A 857 -2.33 -28.50 -34.78
N VAL A 858 -1.59 -28.27 -33.69
CA VAL A 858 -0.27 -27.63 -33.76
C VAL A 858 0.77 -28.54 -34.43
N SER A 859 0.69 -29.86 -34.21
CA SER A 859 1.60 -30.83 -34.82
C SER A 859 1.42 -30.98 -36.33
N ALA A 860 0.25 -30.61 -36.85
CA ALA A 860 -0.01 -30.60 -38.29
C ALA A 860 0.69 -29.43 -39.01
N PHE A 861 1.27 -28.46 -38.28
CA PHE A 861 2.01 -27.36 -38.88
C PHE A 861 3.33 -27.84 -39.50
N ASP A 862 3.58 -27.41 -40.74
CA ASP A 862 4.82 -27.69 -41.49
C ASP A 862 5.94 -26.72 -41.07
N PHE A 863 6.53 -26.97 -39.90
CA PHE A 863 7.72 -26.27 -39.40
C PHE A 863 8.94 -26.36 -40.35
N PRO A 864 9.21 -27.50 -41.04
CA PRO A 864 10.23 -27.56 -42.08
C PRO A 864 10.05 -26.50 -43.18
N SER A 865 8.86 -26.37 -43.77
CA SER A 865 8.60 -25.35 -44.79
C SER A 865 8.64 -23.91 -44.23
N MET A 866 8.40 -23.71 -42.93
CA MET A 866 8.60 -22.41 -42.29
C MET A 866 10.06 -21.99 -42.30
N LYS A 867 11.01 -22.92 -42.11
CA LYS A 867 12.45 -22.61 -42.13
C LYS A 867 12.92 -22.09 -43.48
N GLU A 868 12.48 -22.71 -44.57
CA GLU A 868 12.84 -22.24 -45.92
C GLU A 868 12.18 -20.89 -46.23
N ARG A 869 10.92 -20.70 -45.86
CA ARG A 869 10.23 -19.41 -46.05
C ARG A 869 10.86 -18.25 -45.28
N VAL A 870 11.40 -18.49 -44.08
CA VAL A 870 12.12 -17.47 -43.31
C VAL A 870 13.38 -17.00 -44.05
N VAL A 871 13.99 -17.88 -44.87
CA VAL A 871 15.15 -17.54 -45.71
C VAL A 871 14.73 -16.79 -46.97
N ASP A 872 13.57 -17.13 -47.53
CA ASP A 872 13.03 -16.49 -48.73
C ASP A 872 12.30 -15.16 -48.45
N HIS A 873 12.10 -14.80 -47.18
CA HIS A 873 11.40 -13.59 -46.77
C HIS A 873 12.26 -12.34 -47.03
N GLU A 874 11.64 -11.23 -47.42
CA GLU A 874 12.35 -9.97 -47.72
C GLU A 874 13.19 -9.44 -46.54
N ALA A 875 12.77 -9.75 -45.31
CA ALA A 875 13.48 -9.40 -44.08
C ALA A 875 14.71 -10.30 -43.79
N TYR A 876 14.92 -11.40 -44.51
CA TYR A 876 15.99 -12.37 -44.22
C TYR A 876 17.38 -11.76 -44.31
N GLU A 877 17.65 -11.00 -45.36
CA GLU A 877 18.94 -10.34 -45.58
C GLU A 877 19.31 -9.43 -44.40
N SER A 878 18.34 -8.60 -43.97
CA SER A 878 18.50 -7.74 -42.80
C SER A 878 18.69 -8.54 -41.50
N MET A 879 17.92 -9.61 -41.29
CA MET A 879 18.07 -10.49 -40.13
C MET A 879 19.44 -11.16 -40.11
N ARG A 880 19.93 -11.63 -41.26
CA ARG A 880 21.22 -12.30 -41.41
C ARG A 880 22.38 -11.37 -41.10
N GLU A 881 22.41 -10.19 -41.73
CA GLU A 881 23.46 -9.18 -41.49
C GLU A 881 23.57 -8.84 -40.01
N LEU A 882 22.43 -8.69 -39.34
CA LEU A 882 22.38 -8.40 -37.91
C LEU A 882 22.90 -9.50 -36.99
N ILE A 883 22.60 -10.77 -37.30
CA ILE A 883 23.11 -11.90 -36.52
C ILE A 883 24.64 -11.96 -36.64
N ILE A 884 25.19 -11.55 -37.79
CA ILE A 884 26.64 -11.48 -38.01
C ILE A 884 27.24 -10.27 -37.28
N GLU A 885 26.67 -9.08 -37.44
CA GLU A 885 27.14 -7.83 -36.81
C GLU A 885 27.13 -7.91 -35.27
N SER A 886 26.14 -8.60 -34.70
CA SER A 886 26.04 -8.80 -33.24
C SER A 886 27.04 -9.83 -32.67
N GLY A 887 27.84 -10.47 -33.53
CA GLY A 887 28.83 -11.46 -33.15
C GLY A 887 28.26 -12.81 -32.73
N ILE A 888 26.98 -13.08 -33.01
CA ILE A 888 26.32 -14.37 -32.77
C ILE A 888 26.77 -15.41 -33.80
N ALA A 889 26.95 -14.96 -35.04
CA ALA A 889 27.43 -15.75 -36.15
C ALA A 889 28.67 -15.10 -36.76
N SER A 890 29.62 -15.92 -37.18
CA SER A 890 30.82 -15.48 -37.89
C SER A 890 30.62 -15.35 -39.41
N ASP A 891 29.60 -16.05 -39.94
CA ASP A 891 29.27 -16.06 -41.36
C ASP A 891 27.76 -16.30 -41.61
N GLU A 892 27.37 -16.25 -42.88
CA GLU A 892 26.00 -16.49 -43.35
C GLU A 892 25.48 -17.89 -43.00
N VAL A 893 26.35 -18.89 -43.03
CA VAL A 893 25.98 -20.29 -42.76
C VAL A 893 25.60 -20.46 -41.28
N GLU A 894 26.38 -19.84 -40.39
CA GLU A 894 26.14 -19.84 -38.96
C GLU A 894 24.90 -19.01 -38.59
N ALA A 895 24.66 -17.88 -39.29
CA ALA A 895 23.45 -17.07 -39.11
C ALA A 895 22.18 -17.83 -39.51
N LYS A 896 22.18 -18.50 -40.67
CA LYS A 896 21.06 -19.37 -41.11
C LYS A 896 20.80 -20.49 -40.10
N LYS A 897 21.87 -21.12 -39.60
CA LYS A 897 21.78 -22.20 -38.60
C LYS A 897 21.20 -21.70 -37.28
N PHE A 898 21.55 -20.50 -36.84
CA PHE A 898 20.99 -19.89 -35.64
C PHE A 898 19.48 -19.65 -35.78
N LEU A 899 19.03 -19.07 -36.90
CA LEU A 899 17.61 -18.86 -37.21
C LEU A 899 16.82 -20.18 -37.20
N PHE A 900 17.37 -21.23 -37.80
CA PHE A 900 16.74 -22.55 -37.80
C PHE A 900 16.61 -23.13 -36.40
N ASN A 901 17.63 -22.95 -35.55
CA ASN A 901 17.55 -23.38 -34.17
C ASN A 901 16.53 -22.55 -33.36
N LEU A 902 16.33 -21.26 -33.67
CA LEU A 902 15.27 -20.45 -33.05
C LEU A 902 13.88 -20.97 -33.43
N ILE A 903 13.67 -21.35 -34.70
CA ILE A 903 12.41 -21.98 -35.16
C ILE A 903 12.19 -23.32 -34.46
N ASP A 904 13.24 -24.13 -34.27
CA ASP A 904 13.19 -25.37 -33.49
C ASP A 904 12.76 -25.12 -32.02
N VAL A 905 13.15 -23.98 -31.42
CA VAL A 905 12.70 -23.57 -30.08
C VAL A 905 11.23 -23.13 -30.10
N VAL A 906 10.80 -22.41 -31.13
CA VAL A 906 9.38 -22.02 -31.28
C VAL A 906 8.50 -23.25 -31.48
N GLU A 907 8.91 -24.22 -32.28
CA GLU A 907 8.22 -25.49 -32.51
C GLU A 907 7.91 -26.21 -31.18
N ILE A 908 8.94 -26.48 -30.37
CA ILE A 908 8.74 -27.15 -29.08
C ILE A 908 7.89 -26.30 -28.13
N SER A 909 8.01 -24.97 -28.17
CA SER A 909 7.22 -24.09 -27.33
C SER A 909 5.73 -24.17 -27.69
N GLN A 910 5.39 -24.07 -28.97
CA GLN A 910 4.01 -24.15 -29.45
C GLN A 910 3.39 -25.53 -29.18
N LEU A 911 4.14 -26.61 -29.42
CA LEU A 911 3.67 -27.97 -29.16
C LEU A 911 3.46 -28.25 -27.66
N SER A 912 4.26 -27.63 -26.79
CA SER A 912 4.14 -27.78 -25.33
C SER A 912 3.05 -26.90 -24.72
N GLU A 913 2.62 -25.86 -25.43
CA GLU A 913 1.70 -24.83 -24.94
C GLU A 913 0.35 -25.39 -24.44
N PRO A 914 -0.34 -26.31 -25.15
CA PRO A 914 -1.62 -26.84 -24.70
C PRO A 914 -1.53 -27.46 -23.31
N PHE A 915 -0.51 -28.29 -23.07
CA PHE A 915 -0.29 -28.90 -21.77
C PHE A 915 0.14 -27.87 -20.72
N ARG A 916 1.17 -27.06 -21.01
CA ARG A 916 1.71 -26.11 -20.02
C ARG A 916 0.64 -25.14 -19.53
N ARG A 917 -0.11 -24.56 -20.46
CA ARG A 917 -1.11 -23.53 -20.14
C ARG A 917 -2.30 -24.12 -19.38
N THR A 918 -2.85 -25.23 -19.84
CA THR A 918 -4.05 -25.82 -19.22
C THR A 918 -3.73 -26.50 -17.89
N VAL A 919 -2.63 -27.24 -17.76
CA VAL A 919 -2.26 -27.89 -16.49
C VAL A 919 -1.82 -26.87 -15.44
N SER A 920 -1.08 -25.82 -15.85
CA SER A 920 -0.78 -24.71 -14.94
C SER A 920 -2.07 -24.01 -14.49
N MET A 921 -3.02 -23.77 -15.41
CA MET A 921 -4.29 -23.17 -15.07
C MET A 921 -5.11 -24.03 -14.11
N LEU A 922 -5.16 -25.36 -14.29
CA LEU A 922 -5.81 -26.28 -13.38
C LEU A 922 -5.26 -26.14 -11.95
N CYS A 923 -3.94 -26.20 -11.79
CA CYS A 923 -3.29 -26.13 -10.48
C CYS A 923 -3.41 -24.73 -9.83
N GLU A 924 -3.40 -23.64 -10.61
CA GLU A 924 -3.49 -22.27 -10.08
C GLU A 924 -4.94 -21.81 -9.81
N GLN A 925 -5.89 -22.22 -10.63
CA GLN A 925 -7.30 -21.82 -10.52
C GLN A 925 -8.07 -22.75 -9.59
N ALA A 926 -7.85 -24.06 -9.67
CA ALA A 926 -8.44 -25.05 -8.77
C ALA A 926 -7.44 -25.54 -7.70
N GLY A 927 -6.69 -24.59 -7.13
CA GLY A 927 -5.62 -24.82 -6.16
C GLY A 927 -6.05 -24.92 -4.69
N GLN A 928 -7.34 -25.08 -4.38
CA GLN A 928 -7.82 -25.13 -3.00
C GLN A 928 -7.62 -26.52 -2.37
N SER A 929 -6.97 -26.56 -1.20
CA SER A 929 -6.62 -27.82 -0.50
C SER A 929 -7.82 -28.69 -0.13
N VAL A 930 -9.01 -28.08 0.00
CA VAL A 930 -10.28 -28.77 0.28
C VAL A 930 -10.64 -29.78 -0.83
N LEU A 931 -10.18 -29.56 -2.07
CA LEU A 931 -10.43 -30.46 -3.20
C LEU A 931 -9.61 -31.77 -3.12
N ALA A 932 -8.55 -31.83 -2.32
CA ALA A 932 -7.60 -32.94 -2.32
C ALA A 932 -8.27 -34.30 -2.08
N SER A 933 -9.21 -34.38 -1.12
CA SER A 933 -9.95 -35.62 -0.84
C SER A 933 -10.88 -36.02 -1.97
N THR A 934 -11.51 -35.05 -2.63
CA THR A 934 -12.41 -35.31 -3.77
C THR A 934 -11.62 -35.83 -4.97
N ILE A 935 -10.49 -35.20 -5.28
CA ILE A 935 -9.59 -35.61 -6.37
C ILE A 935 -8.99 -36.99 -6.10
N GLU A 936 -8.60 -37.27 -4.85
CA GLU A 936 -8.12 -38.58 -4.43
C GLU A 936 -9.15 -39.70 -4.71
N SER A 937 -10.42 -39.44 -4.37
CA SER A 937 -11.53 -40.38 -4.57
C SER A 937 -12.07 -40.47 -6.01
N SER A 938 -11.68 -39.54 -6.89
CA SER A 938 -12.19 -39.49 -8.25
C SER A 938 -11.40 -40.44 -9.14
N GLU A 939 -12.07 -41.35 -9.83
CA GLU A 939 -11.44 -42.23 -10.82
C GLU A 939 -11.25 -41.47 -12.14
N ALA A 940 -10.00 -41.35 -12.61
CA ALA A 940 -9.72 -40.88 -13.94
C ALA A 940 -9.91 -42.01 -14.96
N GLY A 941 -10.70 -41.76 -16.01
CA GLY A 941 -11.10 -42.80 -16.96
C GLY A 941 -9.98 -43.31 -17.86
N ASP A 942 -9.04 -42.44 -18.25
CA ASP A 942 -7.92 -42.76 -19.13
C ASP A 942 -6.56 -42.47 -18.48
N PHE A 943 -5.49 -42.96 -19.13
CA PHE A 943 -4.14 -42.87 -18.60
C PHE A 943 -3.62 -41.43 -18.45
N LEU A 944 -3.92 -40.54 -19.40
CA LEU A 944 -3.46 -39.16 -19.29
C LEU A 944 -4.25 -38.41 -18.23
N SER A 945 -5.58 -38.61 -18.17
CA SER A 945 -6.41 -38.08 -17.09
C SER A 945 -5.92 -38.52 -15.71
N GLU A 946 -5.42 -39.75 -15.57
CA GLU A 946 -4.86 -40.24 -14.30
C GLU A 946 -3.53 -39.55 -13.95
N ILE A 947 -2.66 -39.31 -14.94
CA ILE A 947 -1.44 -38.50 -14.72
C ILE A 947 -1.82 -37.08 -14.29
N LEU A 948 -2.77 -36.44 -14.98
CA LEU A 948 -3.24 -35.10 -14.67
C LEU A 948 -3.83 -35.02 -13.26
N ARG A 949 -4.63 -36.02 -12.86
CA ARG A 949 -5.18 -36.16 -11.51
C ARG A 949 -4.08 -36.25 -10.46
N CYS A 950 -3.06 -37.08 -10.70
CA CYS A 950 -1.95 -37.26 -9.77
C CYS A 950 -1.07 -36.01 -9.67
N ILE A 951 -0.82 -35.30 -10.77
CA ILE A 951 -0.12 -34.01 -10.78
C ILE A 951 -0.90 -33.01 -9.92
N TRP A 952 -2.20 -32.88 -10.16
CA TRP A 952 -3.05 -31.95 -9.43
C TRP A 952 -3.14 -32.28 -7.93
N LEU A 953 -3.27 -33.57 -7.58
CA LEU A 953 -3.31 -34.02 -6.18
C LEU A 953 -1.97 -33.78 -5.46
N ALA A 954 -0.84 -34.06 -6.13
CA ALA A 954 0.49 -33.82 -5.58
C ALA A 954 0.75 -32.33 -5.35
N ASP A 955 0.22 -31.49 -6.23
CA ASP A 955 0.32 -30.04 -6.11
C ASP A 955 -0.48 -29.49 -4.92
N LEU A 956 -1.67 -30.06 -4.65
CA LEU A 956 -2.49 -29.67 -3.49
C LEU A 956 -1.96 -30.21 -2.16
N SER A 957 -1.45 -31.45 -2.15
CA SER A 957 -1.14 -32.17 -0.92
C SER A 957 0.03 -33.15 -1.09
N HIS A 958 1.15 -32.83 -0.43
CA HIS A 958 2.32 -33.71 -0.35
C HIS A 958 2.00 -35.12 0.16
N SER A 959 1.24 -35.26 1.26
CA SER A 959 0.97 -36.56 1.90
C SER A 959 0.13 -37.48 1.02
N LYS A 960 -0.96 -36.96 0.45
CA LYS A 960 -1.88 -37.70 -0.44
C LYS A 960 -1.33 -37.95 -1.84
N GLY A 961 -0.62 -36.98 -2.42
CA GLY A 961 -0.23 -37.05 -3.83
C GLY A 961 1.14 -37.67 -4.12
N LYS A 962 2.01 -37.83 -3.11
CA LYS A 962 3.37 -38.36 -3.33
C LYS A 962 3.39 -39.77 -3.93
N SER A 963 2.74 -40.74 -3.29
CA SER A 963 2.75 -42.14 -3.77
C SER A 963 2.03 -42.27 -5.12
N PRO A 964 0.80 -41.73 -5.29
CA PRO A 964 0.09 -41.82 -6.57
C PRO A 964 0.87 -41.20 -7.73
N LEU A 965 1.52 -40.04 -7.52
CA LEU A 965 2.32 -39.41 -8.56
C LEU A 965 3.54 -40.26 -8.91
N GLN A 966 4.29 -40.77 -7.93
CA GLN A 966 5.44 -41.64 -8.20
C GLN A 966 5.02 -42.87 -9.01
N ASP A 967 3.92 -43.53 -8.62
CA ASP A 967 3.40 -44.71 -9.30
C ASP A 967 2.95 -44.38 -10.74
N ALA A 968 2.25 -43.26 -10.95
CA ALA A 968 1.84 -42.81 -12.29
C ALA A 968 3.05 -42.50 -13.17
N LEU A 969 4.05 -41.80 -12.64
CA LEU A 969 5.26 -41.44 -13.38
C LEU A 969 6.09 -42.66 -13.79
N THR A 970 6.09 -43.76 -13.03
CA THR A 970 6.75 -45.01 -13.47
C THR A 970 6.15 -45.58 -14.75
N LYS A 971 4.84 -45.40 -14.96
CA LYS A 971 4.09 -45.92 -16.11
C LYS A 971 4.17 -45.03 -17.36
N VAL A 972 4.62 -43.77 -17.24
CA VAL A 972 4.77 -42.85 -18.37
C VAL A 972 5.68 -43.46 -19.46
N PRO A 973 5.29 -43.42 -20.75
CA PRO A 973 6.11 -43.92 -21.85
C PRO A 973 7.50 -43.28 -21.91
N ARG A 974 8.47 -43.96 -22.55
CA ARG A 974 9.83 -43.44 -22.76
C ARG A 974 9.92 -42.47 -23.95
N GLU A 975 8.86 -41.74 -24.21
CA GLU A 975 8.80 -40.78 -25.31
C GLU A 975 9.42 -39.44 -24.89
N PRO A 976 10.40 -38.89 -25.64
CA PRO A 976 11.12 -37.66 -25.26
C PRO A 976 10.23 -36.44 -25.01
N PHE A 977 9.16 -36.30 -25.80
CA PHE A 977 8.33 -35.12 -25.77
C PHE A 977 7.50 -35.00 -24.48
N ILE A 978 6.70 -36.01 -24.14
CA ILE A 978 5.93 -36.03 -22.89
C ILE A 978 6.84 -35.94 -21.66
N ALA A 979 7.99 -36.61 -21.70
CA ALA A 979 8.96 -36.56 -20.62
C ALA A 979 9.51 -35.14 -20.40
N THR A 980 9.80 -34.43 -21.50
CA THR A 980 10.27 -33.04 -21.45
C THR A 980 9.20 -32.10 -20.93
N ILE A 981 7.96 -32.21 -21.40
CA ILE A 981 6.86 -31.34 -20.97
C ILE A 981 6.55 -31.53 -19.47
N LEU A 982 6.49 -32.78 -19.00
CA LEU A 982 6.27 -33.07 -17.58
C LEU A 982 7.41 -32.51 -16.72
N ALA A 983 8.66 -32.70 -17.15
CA ALA A 983 9.81 -32.16 -16.44
C ALA A 983 9.82 -30.64 -16.39
N GLN A 984 9.49 -29.97 -17.51
CA GLN A 984 9.33 -28.51 -17.57
C GLN A 984 8.26 -28.06 -16.57
N HIS A 985 7.07 -28.68 -16.61
CA HIS A 985 6.00 -28.36 -15.68
C HIS A 985 6.46 -28.48 -14.23
N PHE A 986 7.05 -29.60 -13.82
CA PHE A 986 7.51 -29.78 -12.44
C PHE A 986 8.59 -28.79 -12.02
N LEU A 987 9.56 -28.49 -12.89
CA LEU A 987 10.58 -27.48 -12.62
C LEU A 987 9.95 -26.09 -12.47
N ASP A 988 9.02 -25.73 -13.35
CA ASP A 988 8.29 -24.46 -13.24
C ASP A 988 7.55 -24.35 -11.90
N ARG A 989 6.92 -25.45 -11.42
CA ARG A 989 6.28 -25.48 -10.10
C ARG A 989 7.27 -25.29 -8.95
N VAL A 990 8.47 -25.88 -9.04
CA VAL A 990 9.54 -25.74 -8.02
C VAL A 990 10.01 -24.30 -7.89
N TYR A 991 10.13 -23.59 -9.02
CA TYR A 991 10.60 -22.22 -9.06
C TYR A 991 9.52 -21.21 -8.69
N TRP A 992 8.32 -21.31 -9.26
CA TRP A 992 7.35 -20.21 -9.26
C TRP A 992 6.08 -20.45 -8.42
N SER A 993 5.69 -21.69 -8.15
CA SER A 993 4.36 -21.98 -7.60
C SER A 993 4.35 -22.47 -6.15
N HIS A 994 5.41 -23.13 -5.69
CA HIS A 994 5.50 -23.66 -4.32
C HIS A 994 6.50 -22.87 -3.48
N TRP A 995 6.24 -22.73 -2.18
CA TRP A 995 7.23 -22.27 -1.19
C TRP A 995 7.51 -23.32 -0.11
N LYS A 996 6.61 -24.31 0.06
CA LYS A 996 6.81 -25.40 1.03
C LYS A 996 7.92 -26.34 0.55
N LYS A 997 8.93 -26.51 1.40
CA LYS A 997 10.09 -27.36 1.13
C LYS A 997 9.72 -28.77 0.66
N GLU A 998 8.78 -29.43 1.33
CA GLU A 998 8.36 -30.80 0.99
C GLU A 998 7.75 -30.90 -0.42
N GLN A 999 6.91 -29.93 -0.78
CA GLN A 999 6.28 -29.82 -2.10
C GLN A 999 7.34 -29.60 -3.20
N LYS A 1000 8.28 -28.67 -2.99
CA LYS A 1000 9.38 -28.43 -3.93
C LYS A 1000 10.23 -29.68 -4.14
N LEU A 1001 10.57 -30.39 -3.06
CA LEU A 1001 11.36 -31.62 -3.15
C LEU A 1001 10.59 -32.73 -3.89
N LEU A 1002 9.29 -32.88 -3.65
CA LEU A 1002 8.45 -33.82 -4.38
C LEU A 1002 8.44 -33.54 -5.89
N MET A 1003 8.22 -32.28 -6.29
CA MET A 1003 8.21 -31.89 -7.71
C MET A 1003 9.59 -32.03 -8.35
N LEU A 1004 10.66 -31.73 -7.60
CA LEU A 1004 12.04 -31.93 -8.06
C LEU A 1004 12.37 -33.42 -8.28
N ASP A 1005 11.90 -34.29 -7.38
CA ASP A 1005 12.02 -35.75 -7.51
C ASP A 1005 11.21 -36.26 -8.72
N ALA A 1006 10.00 -35.73 -8.91
CA ALA A 1006 9.15 -36.03 -10.06
C ALA A 1006 9.83 -35.65 -11.39
N ALA A 1007 10.36 -34.43 -11.50
CA ALA A 1007 11.13 -33.98 -12.66
C ALA A 1007 12.30 -34.91 -12.97
N GLU A 1008 13.10 -35.27 -11.95
CA GLU A 1008 14.24 -36.17 -12.14
C GLU A 1008 13.80 -37.58 -12.62
N SER A 1009 12.71 -38.11 -12.07
CA SER A 1009 12.20 -39.44 -12.42
C SER A 1009 11.83 -39.56 -13.90
N VAL A 1010 11.30 -38.48 -14.47
CA VAL A 1010 10.88 -38.41 -15.86
C VAL A 1010 12.07 -38.16 -16.80
N VAL A 1011 12.95 -37.22 -16.45
CA VAL A 1011 14.15 -36.88 -17.25
C VAL A 1011 15.13 -38.06 -17.34
N LYS A 1012 15.25 -38.88 -16.27
CA LYS A 1012 16.06 -40.11 -16.28
C LYS A 1012 15.62 -41.11 -17.35
N LYS A 1013 14.33 -41.16 -17.69
CA LYS A 1013 13.81 -42.10 -18.71
C LYS A 1013 14.33 -41.81 -20.11
N ILE A 1014 14.76 -40.58 -20.37
CA ILE A 1014 15.25 -40.11 -21.68
C ILE A 1014 16.77 -39.87 -21.67
N ASN A 1015 17.48 -40.44 -20.68
CA ASN A 1015 18.93 -40.33 -20.49
C ASN A 1015 19.45 -38.88 -20.40
N GLN A 1016 18.60 -37.97 -19.92
CA GLN A 1016 19.01 -36.60 -19.62
C GLN A 1016 19.21 -36.43 -18.10
N SER A 1017 19.85 -35.34 -17.70
CA SER A 1017 20.01 -34.98 -16.29
C SER A 1017 20.13 -33.47 -16.12
N PHE A 1018 19.82 -33.00 -14.92
CA PHE A 1018 20.06 -31.63 -14.47
C PHE A 1018 20.70 -31.66 -13.07
N ASP A 1019 21.31 -30.56 -12.64
CA ASP A 1019 21.99 -30.48 -11.35
C ASP A 1019 21.01 -30.37 -10.17
N LYS A 1020 20.37 -31.49 -9.86
CA LYS A 1020 19.45 -31.63 -8.72
C LYS A 1020 20.12 -31.28 -7.40
N SER A 1021 21.41 -31.61 -7.23
CA SER A 1021 22.15 -31.36 -5.99
C SER A 1021 22.34 -29.87 -5.72
N LYS A 1022 22.51 -29.05 -6.77
CA LYS A 1022 22.52 -27.59 -6.68
C LYS A 1022 21.13 -27.05 -6.31
N LEU A 1023 20.08 -27.49 -7.01
CA LEU A 1023 18.71 -27.04 -6.75
C LEU A 1023 18.23 -27.42 -5.35
N LYS A 1024 18.52 -28.63 -4.90
CA LYS A 1024 18.20 -29.10 -3.54
C LYS A 1024 18.90 -28.25 -2.48
N ARG A 1025 20.18 -27.89 -2.68
CA ARG A 1025 20.92 -27.00 -1.76
C ARG A 1025 20.32 -25.60 -1.70
N VAL A 1026 19.81 -25.06 -2.80
CA VAL A 1026 19.10 -23.77 -2.81
C VAL A 1026 17.80 -23.87 -2.01
N ILE A 1027 17.00 -24.91 -2.24
CA ILE A 1027 15.76 -25.17 -1.50
C ILE A 1027 16.01 -25.38 0.01
N GLU A 1028 17.16 -25.97 0.38
CA GLU A 1028 17.51 -26.25 1.78
C GLU A 1028 18.10 -25.04 2.53
N ARG A 1029 18.63 -24.03 1.84
CA ARG A 1029 19.26 -22.84 2.45
C ARG A 1029 18.28 -21.73 2.83
N ASP A 1030 17.11 -21.64 2.20
CA ASP A 1030 16.13 -20.54 2.39
C ASP A 1030 15.22 -20.71 3.63
N GLY A 1031 15.80 -20.99 4.80
CA GLY A 1031 15.10 -20.89 6.09
C GLY A 1031 14.95 -19.43 6.55
N PRO A 1032 14.02 -19.11 7.49
CA PRO A 1032 13.86 -17.75 7.99
C PRO A 1032 15.15 -17.27 8.66
N LYS A 1033 15.77 -16.24 8.08
CA LYS A 1033 16.92 -15.56 8.69
C LYS A 1033 16.44 -14.74 9.88
N SER A 1034 17.21 -14.76 10.97
CA SER A 1034 16.94 -13.90 12.13
C SER A 1034 17.03 -12.43 11.74
N SER A 1035 16.25 -11.58 12.43
CA SER A 1035 16.10 -10.14 12.24
C SER A 1035 17.40 -9.29 12.26
N ALA A 1036 18.57 -9.90 12.47
CA ALA A 1036 19.87 -9.24 12.48
C ALA A 1036 20.59 -9.20 11.11
N GLU A 1037 20.14 -9.94 10.09
CA GLU A 1037 20.81 -10.00 8.77
C GLU A 1037 20.06 -9.24 7.65
N ILE A 1038 19.09 -8.38 7.98
CA ILE A 1038 18.24 -7.68 6.99
C ILE A 1038 18.87 -6.35 6.51
N TYR A 1039 20.05 -5.99 7.01
CA TYR A 1039 20.72 -4.72 6.71
C TYR A 1039 22.16 -4.85 6.16
N ASP A 1040 22.50 -5.96 5.50
CA ASP A 1040 23.74 -6.10 4.71
C ASP A 1040 23.46 -6.52 3.27
#